data_AF-A0A922M629-F1
#
_entry.id   AF-A0A922M629-F1
#
_cell.length_a   1.000
_cell.length_b   1.000
_cell.length_c   1.000
_cell.angle_alpha   90.00
_cell.angle_beta   90.00
_cell.angle_gamma   90.00
#
_symmetry.space_group_name_H-M   'P 1'
#
loop_
_entity.id
_entity.type
_entity.pdbx_description
1 polymer ?
#
loop_
_entity_poly.entity_id
_entity_poly.type
_entity_poly.pdbx_seq_one_letter_code
_entity_poly.pdbx_strand_id
1 'polypeptide(L)'
;MEVSMRALLELRAQAASGALPQDTLRKVARTAVFTIDKGNRTLGMELAVRTANGQLVDPLKISTYKLNALHDDANARIEKNMETTPVSPPPATPPGARTYTIAVRVHNFVCRMNEPAEIALALHDASGAKLTEHLLLRWPTNHISTALVVFTDFGGDIIKSEKIYLVSNIVRIGNMDAQNIDNRRSSVAQTPPVVSPSARSMRRPFGVACADIKRFVNIDCPSPDKHIQVPFYAYEKENLDCLLKKIIANRDIKDAKHSQGLWVSVRLVEGDLKQIREENPHLVVGNTAVARKMGFPEVIMPGDARNDLYVTVCGGSFSKGGGKSSERNIELIAKVVDKHGQTFPGVISVGAGVPLVNEYTSVVYYHDDRPRWQETFKVCLNIEEFKEAHLVFLCRHRSSNEAKDRAERHFALSYLRLMQREGTTTPDTQHNLCVYKIDKRANQSEAEETCLGLPSRRDELPAGAEHGLARGVLQLVPRDSLAVSTKLCSTKGNLRRLKMEHALRGRYATECIDATASSTERRVGQVPARYIGRPVQYTDAVMVWVILAANAGDAALKRLLMCMKCIESLIRLIVRSRQLRSALGDRASDSEFCLLFEALLKQLVWLMRCGDHALTCQGSALKYLPHAVPHIIKVYPDTELSAYIVRALEALPLGRLSKQRMLALLELVRGPLCSQPSARALLLPHLAATTRALLRDKAEQCRVWQWDREAAHKSRSVGKAARLLGADTAKLPDHTHHQQIVCIRP
;
A
#
# COMPACT_ATOMS: atom_id res chain seq x y z
N MET A 1 -8.55 -37.67 6.63
CA MET A 1 -9.64 -38.27 5.82
C MET A 1 -11.00 -38.16 6.49
N GLU A 2 -11.15 -38.48 7.79
CA GLU A 2 -12.43 -38.32 8.51
C GLU A 2 -13.03 -36.91 8.43
N VAL A 3 -12.20 -35.86 8.55
CA VAL A 3 -12.62 -34.46 8.44
C VAL A 3 -13.24 -34.16 7.07
N SER A 4 -12.68 -34.72 5.99
CA SER A 4 -13.19 -34.55 4.63
C SER A 4 -14.47 -35.34 4.37
N MET A 5 -14.66 -36.48 5.04
CA MET A 5 -15.87 -37.28 4.93
C MET A 5 -17.06 -36.65 5.65
N ARG A 6 -16.84 -36.07 6.84
CA ARG A 6 -17.87 -35.28 7.55
C ARG A 6 -18.31 -34.07 6.73
N ALA A 7 -17.37 -33.36 6.10
CA ALA A 7 -17.68 -32.26 5.19
C ALA A 7 -18.52 -32.71 3.98
N LEU A 8 -18.24 -33.89 3.41
CA LEU A 8 -19.06 -34.44 2.32
C LEU A 8 -20.48 -34.82 2.76
N LEU A 9 -20.63 -35.35 3.98
CA LEU A 9 -21.95 -35.66 4.56
C LEU A 9 -22.76 -34.39 4.81
N GLU A 10 -22.13 -33.31 5.27
CA GLU A 10 -22.77 -31.99 5.43
C GLU A 10 -23.19 -31.40 4.08
N LEU A 11 -22.32 -31.44 3.06
CA LEU A 11 -22.67 -30.97 1.71
C LEU A 11 -23.81 -31.79 1.11
N ARG A 12 -23.87 -33.10 1.38
CA ARG A 12 -24.98 -33.97 0.98
C ARG A 12 -26.28 -33.60 1.70
N ALA A 13 -26.24 -33.36 3.01
CA ALA A 13 -27.40 -32.92 3.77
C ALA A 13 -27.93 -31.57 3.28
N GLN A 14 -27.04 -30.63 2.97
CA GLN A 14 -27.38 -29.33 2.37
C GLN A 14 -28.06 -29.51 1.01
N ALA A 15 -27.51 -30.34 0.12
CA ALA A 15 -28.11 -30.61 -1.19
C ALA A 15 -29.47 -31.32 -1.09
N ALA A 16 -29.65 -32.22 -0.12
CA ALA A 16 -30.89 -32.95 0.11
C ALA A 16 -31.97 -32.13 0.81
N SER A 17 -31.63 -30.99 1.42
CA SER A 17 -32.57 -30.17 2.18
C SER A 17 -33.68 -29.50 1.35
N GLY A 18 -33.53 -29.42 0.02
CA GLY A 18 -34.51 -28.82 -0.90
C GLY A 18 -34.74 -27.31 -0.73
N ALA A 19 -34.19 -26.68 0.30
CA ALA A 19 -34.40 -25.28 0.66
C ALA A 19 -33.38 -24.30 0.04
N LEU A 20 -32.45 -24.80 -0.77
CA LEU A 20 -31.38 -23.98 -1.34
C LEU A 20 -31.76 -23.37 -2.70
N PRO A 21 -31.53 -22.06 -2.89
CA PRO A 21 -31.58 -21.43 -4.21
C PRO A 21 -30.63 -22.11 -5.21
N GLN A 22 -30.97 -22.08 -6.50
CA GLN A 22 -30.25 -22.80 -7.55
C GLN A 22 -28.76 -22.46 -7.63
N ASP A 23 -28.37 -21.21 -7.38
CA ASP A 23 -26.97 -20.77 -7.40
C ASP A 23 -26.17 -21.28 -6.20
N THR A 24 -26.81 -21.36 -5.03
CA THR A 24 -26.21 -21.93 -3.81
C THR A 24 -26.04 -23.44 -3.99
N LEU A 25 -27.01 -24.13 -4.59
CA LEU A 25 -26.95 -25.56 -4.89
C LEU A 25 -25.83 -25.88 -5.90
N ARG A 26 -25.65 -25.05 -6.93
CA ARG A 26 -24.51 -25.16 -7.87
C ARG A 26 -23.16 -24.96 -7.19
N LYS A 27 -23.08 -24.14 -6.13
CA LYS A 27 -21.86 -23.94 -5.35
C LYS A 27 -21.56 -25.16 -4.48
N VAL A 28 -22.58 -25.70 -3.79
CA VAL A 28 -22.48 -26.94 -2.99
C VAL A 28 -22.04 -28.12 -3.85
N ALA A 29 -22.64 -28.30 -5.03
CA ALA A 29 -22.30 -29.37 -5.97
C ALA A 29 -20.84 -29.27 -6.45
N ARG A 30 -20.35 -28.07 -6.78
CA ARG A 30 -18.96 -27.84 -7.19
C ARG A 30 -17.97 -28.17 -6.08
N THR A 31 -18.26 -27.77 -4.84
CA THR A 31 -17.40 -28.06 -3.69
C THR A 31 -17.37 -29.56 -3.36
N ALA A 32 -18.51 -30.25 -3.46
CA ALA A 32 -18.61 -31.69 -3.24
C ALA A 32 -17.79 -32.47 -4.29
N VAL A 33 -17.98 -32.16 -5.58
CA VAL A 33 -17.22 -32.77 -6.70
C VAL A 33 -15.72 -32.58 -6.50
N PHE A 34 -15.29 -31.36 -6.18
CA PHE A 34 -13.88 -31.08 -5.94
C PHE A 34 -13.28 -31.90 -4.79
N THR A 35 -14.02 -32.03 -3.68
CA THR A 35 -13.55 -32.77 -2.50
C THR A 35 -13.45 -34.28 -2.80
N ILE A 36 -14.39 -34.82 -3.59
CA ILE A 36 -14.37 -36.23 -4.05
C ILE A 36 -13.18 -36.48 -4.98
N ASP A 37 -12.99 -35.65 -6.00
CA ASP A 37 -11.92 -35.84 -6.99
C ASP A 37 -10.53 -35.73 -6.32
N LYS A 38 -10.39 -34.81 -5.35
CA LYS A 38 -9.19 -34.71 -4.51
C LYS A 38 -8.97 -35.97 -3.66
N GLY A 39 -10.04 -36.49 -3.05
CA GLY A 39 -9.99 -37.73 -2.27
C GLY A 39 -9.57 -38.92 -3.12
N ASN A 40 -10.19 -39.10 -4.28
CA ASN A 40 -9.90 -40.18 -5.23
C ASN A 40 -8.44 -40.12 -5.70
N ARG A 41 -7.93 -38.93 -6.07
CA ARG A 41 -6.52 -38.75 -6.46
C ARG A 41 -5.55 -39.11 -5.33
N THR A 42 -5.87 -38.71 -4.10
CA THR A 42 -5.02 -38.99 -2.91
C THR A 42 -5.02 -40.48 -2.55
N LEU A 43 -6.15 -41.15 -2.78
CA LEU A 43 -6.34 -42.59 -2.53
C LEU A 43 -5.87 -43.47 -3.69
N GLY A 44 -5.36 -42.88 -4.79
CA GLY A 44 -4.96 -43.63 -5.98
C GLY A 44 -6.13 -44.29 -6.72
N MET A 45 -7.35 -43.79 -6.54
CA MET A 45 -8.56 -44.28 -7.21
C MET A 45 -8.79 -43.56 -8.53
N GLU A 46 -9.58 -44.18 -9.41
CA GLU A 46 -9.93 -43.63 -10.72
C GLU A 46 -10.72 -42.32 -10.59
N LEU A 47 -10.40 -41.37 -11.49
CA LEU A 47 -11.07 -40.08 -11.58
C LEU A 47 -12.19 -40.15 -12.62
N ALA A 48 -13.40 -39.80 -12.20
CA ALA A 48 -14.53 -39.71 -13.09
C ALA A 48 -14.46 -38.40 -13.92
N VAL A 49 -14.61 -38.50 -15.24
CA VAL A 49 -14.58 -37.30 -16.11
C VAL A 49 -15.91 -36.55 -15.98
N ARG A 50 -15.83 -35.26 -15.62
CA ARG A 50 -16.98 -34.39 -15.41
C ARG A 50 -16.92 -33.16 -16.29
N THR A 51 -18.08 -32.63 -16.66
CA THR A 51 -18.20 -31.34 -17.36
C THR A 51 -17.83 -30.18 -16.42
N ALA A 52 -17.63 -28.97 -16.96
CA ALA A 52 -17.38 -27.75 -16.17
C ALA A 52 -18.48 -27.45 -15.13
N ASN A 53 -19.67 -28.02 -15.31
CA ASN A 53 -20.82 -27.88 -14.42
C ASN A 53 -20.90 -29.00 -13.37
N GLY A 54 -19.94 -29.94 -13.34
CA GLY A 54 -19.84 -31.03 -12.35
C GLY A 54 -20.62 -32.30 -12.68
N GLN A 55 -21.28 -32.37 -13.84
CA GLN A 55 -22.02 -33.55 -14.28
C GLN A 55 -21.10 -34.61 -14.88
N LEU A 56 -21.41 -35.88 -14.63
CA LEU A 56 -20.66 -37.02 -15.17
C LEU A 56 -20.81 -37.08 -16.70
N VAL A 57 -19.71 -37.27 -17.41
CA VAL A 57 -19.68 -37.41 -18.87
C VAL A 57 -19.85 -38.89 -19.23
N ASP A 58 -20.78 -39.19 -20.12
CA ASP A 58 -20.97 -40.53 -20.69
C ASP A 58 -19.96 -40.77 -21.83
N PRO A 59 -19.03 -41.74 -21.71
CA PRO A 59 -18.03 -42.03 -22.73
C PRO A 59 -18.60 -42.47 -24.08
N LEU A 60 -19.83 -43.01 -24.11
CA LEU A 60 -20.47 -43.50 -25.33
C LEU A 60 -21.13 -42.39 -26.16
N LYS A 61 -21.31 -41.21 -25.57
CA LYS A 61 -21.97 -40.06 -26.22
C LYS A 61 -21.00 -38.96 -26.66
N ILE A 62 -19.70 -39.14 -26.43
CA ILE A 62 -18.67 -38.13 -26.68
C ILE A 62 -17.52 -38.71 -27.50
N SER A 63 -16.89 -37.88 -28.34
CA SER A 63 -15.72 -38.33 -29.10
C SER A 63 -14.51 -38.57 -28.18
N THR A 64 -13.70 -39.59 -28.52
CA THR A 64 -12.49 -39.97 -27.76
C THR A 64 -11.53 -38.79 -27.59
N TYR A 65 -11.37 -37.95 -28.61
CA TYR A 65 -10.56 -36.74 -28.53
C TYR A 65 -11.08 -35.74 -27.49
N LYS A 66 -12.39 -35.49 -27.47
CA LYS A 66 -12.99 -34.54 -26.54
C LYS A 66 -13.03 -35.09 -25.11
N LEU A 67 -13.20 -36.41 -24.96
CA LEU A 67 -13.07 -37.09 -23.68
C LEU A 67 -11.65 -36.95 -23.12
N ASN A 68 -10.62 -37.15 -23.96
CA ASN A 68 -9.22 -36.96 -23.56
C ASN A 68 -8.93 -35.50 -23.16
N ALA A 69 -9.42 -34.53 -23.93
CA ALA A 69 -9.27 -33.12 -23.57
C ALA A 69 -9.95 -32.75 -22.23
N LEU A 70 -11.13 -33.31 -21.95
CA LEU A 70 -11.82 -33.11 -20.66
C LEU A 70 -11.09 -33.81 -19.51
N HIS A 71 -10.45 -34.94 -19.78
CA HIS A 71 -9.61 -35.65 -18.83
C HIS A 71 -8.34 -34.85 -18.50
N ASP A 72 -7.67 -34.29 -19.50
CA ASP A 72 -6.51 -33.42 -19.32
C ASP A 72 -6.87 -32.14 -18.54
N ASP A 73 -8.03 -31.53 -18.85
CA ASP A 73 -8.53 -30.37 -18.10
C ASP A 73 -8.92 -30.73 -16.66
N ALA A 74 -9.50 -31.91 -16.42
CA ALA A 74 -9.75 -32.40 -15.06
C ALA A 74 -8.44 -32.61 -14.28
N ASN A 75 -7.43 -33.24 -14.89
CA ASN A 75 -6.12 -33.45 -14.27
C ASN A 75 -5.41 -32.13 -13.97
N ALA A 76 -5.40 -31.18 -14.91
CA ALA A 76 -4.80 -29.86 -14.71
C ALA A 76 -5.50 -29.05 -13.60
N ARG A 77 -6.84 -29.14 -13.52
CA ARG A 77 -7.62 -28.53 -12.43
C ARG A 77 -7.30 -29.15 -11.08
N ILE A 78 -7.19 -30.48 -11.00
CA ILE A 78 -6.86 -31.19 -9.77
C ILE A 78 -5.43 -30.89 -9.34
N GLU A 79 -4.45 -30.87 -10.26
CA GLU A 79 -3.05 -30.54 -9.95
C GLU A 79 -2.90 -29.11 -9.45
N LYS A 80 -3.44 -28.13 -10.19
CA LYS A 80 -3.42 -26.71 -9.79
C LYS A 80 -4.06 -26.50 -8.42
N ASN A 81 -5.14 -27.24 -8.13
CA ASN A 81 -5.82 -27.11 -6.85
C ASN A 81 -5.14 -27.89 -5.72
N MET A 82 -4.42 -28.99 -6.02
CA MET A 82 -3.55 -29.69 -5.06
C MET A 82 -2.38 -28.81 -4.64
N GLU A 83 -1.78 -28.05 -5.56
CA GLU A 83 -0.74 -27.04 -5.25
C GLU A 83 -1.27 -25.92 -4.34
N THR A 84 -2.56 -25.59 -4.41
CA THR A 84 -3.19 -24.58 -3.53
C THR A 84 -3.72 -25.15 -2.20
N THR A 85 -3.66 -26.46 -1.99
CA THR A 85 -3.97 -27.03 -0.66
C THR A 85 -2.71 -27.13 0.18
N PRO A 86 -2.65 -26.47 1.35
CA PRO A 86 -1.43 -26.39 2.14
C PRO A 86 -1.12 -27.77 2.73
N VAL A 87 -0.16 -28.48 2.13
CA VAL A 87 0.50 -29.64 2.76
C VAL A 87 1.93 -29.27 3.21
N SER A 88 2.41 -28.09 2.84
CA SER A 88 3.59 -27.49 3.43
C SER A 88 3.18 -26.33 4.34
N PRO A 89 3.85 -26.11 5.50
CA PRO A 89 3.76 -24.82 6.18
C PRO A 89 4.02 -23.71 5.14
N PRO A 90 3.34 -22.55 5.25
CA PRO A 90 3.51 -21.47 4.31
C PRO A 90 5.01 -21.19 4.14
N PRO A 91 5.51 -20.96 2.90
CA PRO A 91 6.90 -20.58 2.72
C PRO A 91 7.16 -19.39 3.63
N ALA A 92 8.15 -19.54 4.51
CA ALA A 92 8.56 -18.48 5.41
C ALA A 92 8.68 -17.19 4.60
N THR A 93 7.97 -16.17 5.07
CA THR A 93 8.12 -14.78 4.66
C THR A 93 9.60 -14.51 4.41
N PRO A 94 10.00 -13.86 3.30
CA PRO A 94 11.41 -13.61 3.02
C PRO A 94 12.11 -13.08 4.29
N PRO A 95 13.29 -13.60 4.65
CA PRO A 95 13.96 -13.23 5.89
C PRO A 95 14.35 -11.76 5.77
N GLY A 96 13.61 -10.89 6.46
CA GLY A 96 13.93 -9.46 6.47
C GLY A 96 12.90 -8.56 7.13
N ALA A 97 11.60 -8.86 7.04
CA ALA A 97 10.59 -7.94 7.58
C ALA A 97 9.47 -8.68 8.31
N ARG A 98 9.60 -8.66 9.64
CA ARG A 98 8.56 -9.12 10.56
C ARG A 98 7.56 -8.00 10.76
N THR A 99 6.28 -8.33 10.73
CA THR A 99 5.20 -7.41 11.09
C THR A 99 4.80 -7.65 12.53
N TYR A 100 4.48 -6.57 13.25
CA TYR A 100 4.13 -6.61 14.66
C TYR A 100 2.80 -5.92 14.91
N THR A 101 2.11 -6.41 15.92
CA THR A 101 0.82 -5.91 16.36
C THR A 101 0.81 -5.78 17.87
N ILE A 102 0.33 -4.65 18.37
CA ILE A 102 0.22 -4.38 19.81
C ILE A 102 -1.25 -4.42 20.19
N ALA A 103 -1.64 -5.41 20.99
CA ALA A 103 -2.96 -5.49 21.59
C ALA A 103 -2.96 -4.75 22.93
N VAL A 104 -3.91 -3.83 23.11
CA VAL A 104 -4.11 -3.08 24.36
C VAL A 104 -5.53 -3.30 24.84
N ARG A 105 -5.68 -3.86 26.03
CA ARG A 105 -6.97 -4.01 26.71
C ARG A 105 -7.12 -2.91 27.74
N VAL A 106 -8.18 -2.13 27.62
CA VAL A 106 -8.59 -1.12 28.58
C VAL A 106 -9.52 -1.76 29.60
N HIS A 107 -9.11 -1.77 30.87
CA HIS A 107 -9.86 -2.40 31.97
C HIS A 107 -10.75 -1.41 32.69
N ASN A 108 -10.19 -0.25 33.07
CA ASN A 108 -10.91 0.77 33.83
C ASN A 108 -10.23 2.14 33.68
N PHE A 109 -10.96 3.23 33.92
CA PHE A 109 -10.39 4.57 34.08
C PHE A 109 -10.89 5.17 35.39
N VAL A 110 -9.95 5.54 36.26
CA VAL A 110 -10.26 6.09 37.59
C VAL A 110 -9.97 7.57 37.55
N CYS A 111 -11.01 8.40 37.55
CA CYS A 111 -10.88 9.84 37.51
C CYS A 111 -12.08 10.53 38.17
N ARG A 112 -11.83 11.65 38.87
CA ARG A 112 -12.90 12.46 39.49
C ARG A 112 -13.50 13.40 38.45
N MET A 113 -14.50 12.93 37.71
CA MET A 113 -15.18 13.70 36.68
C MET A 113 -16.68 13.44 36.73
N ASN A 114 -17.48 14.50 36.73
CA ASN A 114 -18.94 14.44 36.89
C ASN A 114 -19.70 14.61 35.56
N GLU A 115 -18.98 14.70 34.44
CA GLU A 115 -19.54 14.87 33.09
C GLU A 115 -19.18 13.67 32.22
N PRO A 116 -19.97 13.37 31.17
CA PRO A 116 -19.55 12.39 30.16
C PRO A 116 -18.28 12.86 29.44
N ALA A 117 -17.43 11.92 29.02
CA ALA A 117 -16.21 12.25 28.29
C ALA A 117 -15.91 11.28 27.15
N GLU A 118 -15.06 11.76 26.25
CA GLU A 118 -14.38 10.97 25.24
C GLU A 118 -12.95 10.70 25.68
N ILE A 119 -12.53 9.45 25.55
CA ILE A 119 -11.19 8.97 25.88
C ILE A 119 -10.58 8.47 24.57
N ALA A 120 -9.63 9.25 24.05
CA ALA A 120 -8.97 9.02 22.77
C ALA A 120 -7.57 8.41 22.99
N LEU A 121 -7.44 7.09 22.84
CA LEU A 121 -6.22 6.33 23.14
C LEU A 121 -5.40 6.05 21.86
N ALA A 122 -4.12 6.41 21.84
CA ALA A 122 -3.21 6.18 20.72
C ALA A 122 -1.76 5.92 21.16
N LEU A 123 -0.96 5.38 20.23
CA LEU A 123 0.49 5.23 20.42
C LEU A 123 1.24 6.44 19.87
N HIS A 124 2.26 6.88 20.59
CA HIS A 124 3.11 8.01 20.26
C HIS A 124 4.59 7.61 20.34
N ASP A 125 5.43 8.29 19.56
CA ASP A 125 6.88 8.10 19.57
C ASP A 125 7.57 8.89 20.69
N ALA A 126 8.91 8.78 20.76
CA ALA A 126 9.72 9.47 21.74
C ALA A 126 9.65 11.01 21.66
N SER A 127 9.26 11.58 20.52
CA SER A 127 9.08 13.02 20.30
C SER A 127 7.67 13.51 20.69
N GLY A 128 6.76 12.58 21.03
CA GLY A 128 5.35 12.86 21.25
C GLY A 128 4.51 12.90 19.97
N ALA A 129 5.07 12.55 18.81
CA ALA A 129 4.32 12.49 17.57
C ALA A 129 3.44 11.24 17.53
N LYS A 130 2.21 11.39 17.02
CA LYS A 130 1.21 10.32 16.96
C LYS A 130 1.58 9.27 15.91
N LEU A 131 1.70 8.02 16.34
CA LEU A 131 2.07 6.88 15.50
C LEU A 131 0.87 6.15 14.90
N THR A 132 -0.27 6.12 15.59
CA THR A 132 -1.44 5.34 15.19
C THR A 132 -2.72 6.16 15.12
N GLU A 133 -3.73 5.60 14.45
CA GLU A 133 -5.11 5.97 14.72
C GLU A 133 -5.42 5.83 16.21
N HIS A 134 -6.39 6.60 16.71
CA HIS A 134 -6.80 6.51 18.10
C HIS A 134 -8.06 5.68 18.23
N LEU A 135 -8.15 4.87 19.28
CA LEU A 135 -9.39 4.30 19.77
C LEU A 135 -10.19 5.39 20.45
N LEU A 136 -11.48 5.53 20.10
CA LEU A 136 -12.37 6.47 20.78
C LEU A 136 -13.33 5.70 21.68
N LEU A 137 -13.18 5.88 22.99
CA LEU A 137 -14.08 5.32 24.00
C LEU A 137 -14.98 6.43 24.56
N ARG A 138 -16.28 6.17 24.63
CA ARG A 138 -17.22 7.03 25.36
C ARG A 138 -17.25 6.57 26.81
N TRP A 139 -16.97 7.48 27.74
CA TRP A 139 -17.10 7.30 29.17
C TRP A 139 -18.47 7.82 29.60
N PRO A 140 -19.49 6.96 29.76
CA PRO A 140 -20.67 7.33 30.54
C PRO A 140 -20.22 7.43 32.00
N THR A 141 -20.72 8.41 32.73
CA THR A 141 -20.25 8.85 34.07
C THR A 141 -20.07 7.74 35.12
N ASN A 142 -20.57 6.52 34.89
CA ASN A 142 -20.64 5.45 35.88
C ASN A 142 -19.74 4.23 35.59
N HIS A 143 -19.53 3.80 34.32
CA HIS A 143 -18.72 2.61 33.98
C HIS A 143 -18.13 2.66 32.57
N ILE A 144 -16.86 2.30 32.38
CA ILE A 144 -16.31 1.89 31.07
C ILE A 144 -16.60 0.41 30.84
N SER A 145 -17.06 0.06 29.65
CA SER A 145 -16.98 -1.33 29.17
C SER A 145 -15.54 -1.68 28.83
N THR A 146 -15.05 -2.83 29.26
CA THR A 146 -13.72 -3.30 28.87
C THR A 146 -13.61 -3.29 27.34
N ALA A 147 -12.56 -2.66 26.82
CA ALA A 147 -12.38 -2.47 25.39
C ALA A 147 -11.03 -3.03 24.97
N LEU A 148 -11.01 -3.76 23.86
CA LEU A 148 -9.79 -4.27 23.25
C LEU A 148 -9.53 -3.50 21.96
N VAL A 149 -8.35 -2.90 21.87
CA VAL A 149 -7.84 -2.32 20.62
C VAL A 149 -6.59 -3.06 20.18
N VAL A 150 -6.50 -3.28 18.87
CA VAL A 150 -5.35 -3.91 18.23
C VAL A 150 -4.70 -2.88 17.32
N PHE A 151 -3.50 -2.45 17.69
CA PHE A 151 -2.68 -1.54 16.90
C PHE A 151 -1.84 -2.34 15.90
N THR A 152 -2.05 -2.10 14.61
CA THR A 152 -1.50 -2.91 13.50
C THR A 152 -0.56 -2.09 12.60
N ASP A 153 0.09 -2.75 11.64
CA ASP A 153 0.98 -2.17 10.62
C ASP A 153 2.36 -1.70 11.15
N PHE A 154 2.90 -2.33 12.20
CA PHE A 154 4.28 -2.06 12.66
C PHE A 154 5.29 -3.02 12.04
N GLY A 155 6.50 -2.52 11.75
CA GLY A 155 7.64 -3.33 11.31
C GLY A 155 8.67 -3.50 12.42
N GLY A 156 9.91 -3.84 12.08
CA GLY A 156 10.99 -3.98 13.07
C GLY A 156 11.38 -2.66 13.75
N ASP A 157 10.90 -1.52 13.25
CA ASP A 157 11.09 -0.18 13.81
C ASP A 157 10.54 -0.05 15.23
N ILE A 158 9.43 -0.72 15.53
CA ILE A 158 8.81 -0.66 16.86
C ILE A 158 9.69 -1.33 17.94
N ILE A 159 10.41 -2.39 17.57
CA ILE A 159 11.35 -3.09 18.46
C ILE A 159 12.61 -2.24 18.66
N LYS A 160 13.09 -1.58 17.60
CA LYS A 160 14.28 -0.71 17.67
C LYS A 160 14.02 0.63 18.36
N SER A 161 12.78 1.10 18.40
CA SER A 161 12.44 2.39 19.02
C SER A 161 12.84 2.43 20.50
N GLU A 162 13.52 3.48 20.93
CA GLU A 162 13.94 3.63 22.33
C GLU A 162 12.77 3.77 23.30
N LYS A 163 11.71 4.48 22.89
CA LYS A 163 10.53 4.75 23.72
C LYS A 163 9.25 4.72 22.91
N ILE A 164 8.20 4.20 23.52
CA ILE A 164 6.85 4.15 22.95
C ILE A 164 5.90 4.59 24.05
N TYR A 165 5.15 5.65 23.81
CA TYR A 165 4.19 6.17 24.76
C TYR A 165 2.77 5.74 24.39
N LEU A 166 2.04 5.24 25.38
CA LEU A 166 0.60 5.10 25.28
C LEU A 166 -0.03 6.38 25.83
N VAL A 167 -0.73 7.11 24.96
CA VAL A 167 -1.30 8.42 25.27
C VAL A 167 -2.81 8.33 25.14
N SER A 168 -3.51 8.85 26.14
CA SER A 168 -4.96 8.99 26.14
C SER A 168 -5.31 10.46 26.33
N ASN A 169 -5.99 11.07 25.37
CA ASN A 169 -6.53 12.41 25.50
C ASN A 169 -7.96 12.30 26.05
N ILE A 170 -8.24 13.00 27.15
CA ILE A 170 -9.55 13.00 27.81
C ILE A 170 -10.21 14.35 27.55
N VAL A 171 -11.38 14.28 26.92
CA VAL A 171 -12.17 15.43 26.50
C VAL A 171 -13.55 15.30 27.12
N ARG A 172 -13.91 16.24 27.99
CA ARG A 172 -15.24 16.27 28.62
C ARG A 172 -16.27 16.86 27.65
N ILE A 173 -17.48 16.32 27.68
CA ILE A 173 -18.60 16.71 26.83
C ILE A 173 -19.64 17.42 27.71
N GLY A 174 -19.92 18.69 27.42
CA GLY A 174 -20.88 19.46 28.21
C GLY A 174 -21.09 20.88 27.69
N ASN A 175 -21.67 21.75 28.51
CA ASN A 175 -21.88 23.17 28.19
C ASN A 175 -20.60 23.99 28.40
N MET A 176 -20.47 25.22 27.91
CA MET A 176 -19.24 26.00 28.11
C MET A 176 -19.21 26.53 29.55
N ASP A 177 -18.22 26.13 30.36
CA ASP A 177 -18.07 26.69 31.71
C ASP A 177 -17.52 28.11 31.59
N ALA A 178 -18.21 29.08 32.21
CA ALA A 178 -17.50 30.25 32.71
C ALA A 178 -16.66 29.73 33.89
N GLN A 179 -15.33 29.84 33.81
CA GLN A 179 -14.42 29.35 34.85
C GLN A 179 -14.98 29.63 36.26
N ASN A 180 -15.26 28.58 37.05
CA ASN A 180 -15.43 28.74 38.48
C ASN A 180 -14.19 28.20 39.19
N ILE A 181 -13.45 29.17 39.71
CA ILE A 181 -12.63 29.08 40.91
C ILE A 181 -13.49 28.52 42.05
N ASP A 182 -12.86 27.66 42.85
CA ASP A 182 -13.26 27.11 44.16
C ASP A 182 -14.26 25.95 44.26
N ASN A 183 -13.70 24.84 44.74
CA ASN A 183 -14.32 23.63 45.30
C ASN A 183 -15.13 23.87 46.59
N ARG A 184 -15.85 24.98 46.74
CA ARG A 184 -16.78 25.15 47.86
C ARG A 184 -18.05 25.84 47.40
N ARG A 185 -19.16 25.10 47.59
CA ARG A 185 -20.56 25.53 47.58
C ARG A 185 -21.30 25.24 46.27
N SER A 186 -21.95 24.07 46.20
CA SER A 186 -23.41 23.98 46.25
C SER A 186 -23.88 22.53 46.06
N SER A 187 -24.35 21.96 47.17
CA SER A 187 -25.18 20.76 47.23
C SER A 187 -26.61 21.11 46.79
N VAL A 188 -26.86 21.13 45.48
CA VAL A 188 -28.20 21.02 44.94
C VAL A 188 -28.16 19.92 43.89
N ALA A 189 -28.78 18.79 44.22
CA ALA A 189 -28.96 17.68 43.31
C ALA A 189 -29.77 18.17 42.11
N GLN A 190 -29.09 18.46 41.00
CA GLN A 190 -29.76 18.58 39.70
C GLN A 190 -30.09 17.16 39.23
N THR A 191 -31.38 16.89 39.09
CA THR A 191 -31.90 15.73 38.37
C THR A 191 -31.25 15.65 36.99
N PRO A 192 -30.92 14.44 36.47
CA PRO A 192 -30.30 14.31 35.16
C PRO A 192 -31.26 14.87 34.10
N PRO A 193 -30.87 15.89 33.31
CA PRO A 193 -31.74 16.39 32.26
C PRO A 193 -31.92 15.30 31.21
N VAL A 194 -33.19 15.02 30.88
CA VAL A 194 -33.57 14.24 29.71
C VAL A 194 -32.93 14.90 28.49
N VAL A 195 -31.97 14.22 27.88
CA VAL A 195 -31.18 14.72 26.75
C VAL A 195 -32.13 14.96 25.57
N SER A 196 -32.41 16.24 25.29
CA SER A 196 -33.04 16.64 24.03
C SER A 196 -32.00 16.44 22.92
N PRO A 197 -32.30 15.72 21.81
CA PRO A 197 -31.32 15.34 20.78
C PRO A 197 -30.74 16.52 19.98
N SER A 198 -31.18 17.75 20.23
CA SER A 198 -30.94 18.93 19.38
C SER A 198 -29.89 19.90 19.89
N ALA A 199 -29.36 19.74 21.12
CA ALA A 199 -28.30 20.59 21.63
C ALA A 199 -26.93 19.93 21.41
N ARG A 200 -26.15 20.42 20.43
CA ARG A 200 -24.75 19.98 20.22
C ARG A 200 -23.91 20.34 21.44
N SER A 201 -23.64 19.38 22.31
CA SER A 201 -22.72 19.53 23.45
C SER A 201 -21.30 19.89 22.98
N MET A 202 -20.55 20.65 23.80
CA MET A 202 -19.18 21.08 23.48
C MET A 202 -18.14 20.09 23.97
N ARG A 203 -17.13 19.86 23.13
CA ARG A 203 -15.92 19.09 23.45
C ARG A 203 -14.91 20.03 24.11
N ARG A 204 -14.54 19.78 25.37
CA ARG A 204 -13.63 20.65 26.14
C ARG A 204 -12.45 19.83 26.68
N PRO A 205 -11.24 20.40 26.73
CA PRO A 205 -10.08 19.66 27.24
C PRO A 205 -10.29 19.36 28.73
N PHE A 206 -9.89 18.16 29.16
CA PHE A 206 -9.92 17.77 30.57
C PHE A 206 -8.56 17.27 31.06
N GLY A 207 -7.80 16.55 30.24
CA GLY A 207 -6.42 16.17 30.55
C GLY A 207 -5.85 15.13 29.62
N VAL A 208 -4.63 14.69 29.93
CA VAL A 208 -3.88 13.68 29.17
C VAL A 208 -3.40 12.60 30.13
N ALA A 209 -3.63 11.33 29.81
CA ALA A 209 -2.97 10.22 30.49
C ALA A 209 -1.84 9.68 29.61
N CYS A 210 -0.65 9.48 30.17
CA CYS A 210 0.53 9.08 29.39
C CYS A 210 1.44 8.14 30.18
N ALA A 211 1.86 7.03 29.55
CA ALA A 211 2.83 6.09 30.12
C ALA A 211 3.79 5.57 29.06
N ASP A 212 5.04 5.33 29.45
CA ASP A 212 6.01 4.62 28.62
C ASP A 212 5.72 3.11 28.69
N ILE A 213 5.31 2.53 27.57
CA ILE A 213 4.96 1.11 27.48
C ILE A 213 6.08 0.26 26.91
N LYS A 214 7.26 0.83 26.59
CA LYS A 214 8.34 0.10 25.91
C LYS A 214 8.73 -1.21 26.62
N ARG A 215 8.73 -1.21 27.96
CA ARG A 215 9.04 -2.38 28.80
C ARG A 215 8.05 -3.54 28.64
N PHE A 216 6.83 -3.27 28.21
CA PHE A 216 5.76 -4.24 28.00
C PHE A 216 5.61 -4.66 26.54
N VAL A 217 6.24 -3.93 25.62
CA VAL A 217 6.29 -4.23 24.18
C VAL A 217 7.53 -5.09 23.90
N ASN A 218 7.59 -6.26 24.53
CA ASN A 218 8.60 -7.29 24.29
C ASN A 218 7.91 -8.65 24.06
N ILE A 219 8.39 -9.42 23.08
CA ILE A 219 7.83 -10.74 22.73
C ILE A 219 7.95 -11.70 23.92
N ASP A 220 9.06 -11.62 24.64
CA ASP A 220 9.36 -12.46 25.81
C ASP A 220 8.92 -11.82 27.13
N CYS A 221 7.88 -10.97 27.13
CA CYS A 221 7.41 -10.35 28.37
C CYS A 221 6.87 -11.43 29.33
N PRO A 222 7.43 -11.58 30.55
CA PRO A 222 7.07 -12.68 31.46
C PRO A 222 5.65 -12.54 32.05
N SER A 223 4.97 -11.42 31.85
CA SER A 223 3.60 -11.19 32.34
C SER A 223 2.77 -10.32 31.35
N PRO A 224 2.36 -10.85 30.19
CA PRO A 224 1.75 -10.09 29.10
C PRO A 224 0.36 -9.52 29.40
N ASP A 225 -0.22 -9.83 30.56
CA ASP A 225 -1.52 -9.33 31.03
C ASP A 225 -1.45 -8.54 32.35
N LYS A 226 -0.24 -8.18 32.80
CA LYS A 226 -0.09 -7.35 34.01
C LYS A 226 -0.79 -6.01 33.81
N HIS A 227 -1.61 -5.62 34.78
CA HIS A 227 -2.27 -4.32 34.77
C HIS A 227 -1.22 -3.20 34.95
N ILE A 228 -1.24 -2.25 34.03
CA ILE A 228 -0.40 -1.06 34.01
C ILE A 228 -1.30 0.13 34.28
N GLN A 229 -0.91 0.96 35.26
CA GLN A 229 -1.56 2.24 35.48
C GLN A 229 -0.91 3.29 34.56
N VAL A 230 -1.72 3.90 33.70
CA VAL A 230 -1.36 5.05 32.88
C VAL A 230 -1.79 6.30 33.66
N PRO A 231 -0.83 7.06 34.24
CA PRO A 231 -1.15 8.19 35.11
C PRO A 231 -1.87 9.30 34.36
N PHE A 232 -2.86 9.91 35.01
CA PHE A 232 -3.66 11.01 34.46
C PHE A 232 -3.10 12.36 34.91
N TYR A 233 -2.96 13.28 33.95
CA TYR A 233 -2.53 14.66 34.17
C TYR A 233 -3.65 15.62 33.76
N ALA A 234 -4.11 16.44 34.71
CA ALA A 234 -5.20 17.38 34.48
C ALA A 234 -4.78 18.53 33.55
N TYR A 235 -5.72 18.98 32.73
CA TYR A 235 -5.58 20.21 31.95
C TYR A 235 -5.77 21.43 32.85
N GLU A 236 -4.89 22.42 32.71
CA GLU A 236 -4.98 23.71 33.43
C GLU A 236 -5.24 24.87 32.46
N LYS A 237 -4.20 25.40 31.82
CA LYS A 237 -4.28 26.54 30.88
C LYS A 237 -3.57 26.32 29.54
N GLU A 238 -2.75 25.29 29.42
CA GLU A 238 -2.01 24.99 28.19
C GLU A 238 -2.72 23.91 27.37
N ASN A 239 -2.65 23.98 26.04
CA ASN A 239 -3.27 22.98 25.17
C ASN A 239 -2.74 21.54 25.44
N LEU A 240 -3.52 20.53 25.02
CA LEU A 240 -3.26 19.12 25.35
C LEU A 240 -1.93 18.62 24.77
N ASP A 241 -1.52 19.10 23.59
CA ASP A 241 -0.24 18.74 22.96
C ASP A 241 0.96 19.30 23.73
N CYS A 242 0.90 20.55 24.20
CA CYS A 242 1.91 21.15 25.06
C CYS A 242 2.03 20.39 26.38
N LEU A 243 0.90 20.03 27.00
CA LEU A 243 0.88 19.22 28.22
C LEU A 243 1.55 17.86 28.00
N LEU A 244 1.21 17.15 26.91
CA LEU A 244 1.82 15.88 26.54
C LEU A 244 3.34 16.00 26.40
N LYS A 245 3.82 17.01 25.66
CA LYS A 245 5.26 17.23 25.44
C LYS A 245 5.99 17.52 26.75
N LYS A 246 5.38 18.30 27.65
CA LYS A 246 5.92 18.54 28.98
C LYS A 246 6.02 17.26 29.81
N ILE A 247 4.99 16.40 29.79
CA ILE A 247 5.01 15.10 30.48
C ILE A 247 6.12 14.21 29.92
N ILE A 248 6.30 14.17 28.60
CA ILE A 248 7.34 13.35 27.97
C ILE A 248 8.75 13.87 28.35
N ALA A 249 8.96 15.18 28.36
CA ALA A 249 10.24 15.82 28.64
C ALA A 249 10.64 15.80 30.12
N ASN A 250 9.72 16.08 31.05
CA ASN A 250 10.02 16.17 32.48
C ASN A 250 10.00 14.80 33.17
N ARG A 251 11.08 14.45 33.85
CA ARG A 251 11.15 13.22 34.67
C ARG A 251 10.41 13.38 36.00
N ASP A 252 10.49 14.53 36.64
CA ASP A 252 9.90 14.75 37.99
C ASP A 252 8.37 14.63 38.02
N ILE A 253 7.70 14.96 36.90
CA ILE A 253 6.25 14.82 36.72
C ILE A 253 5.83 13.33 36.60
N LYS A 254 6.76 12.44 36.23
CA LYS A 254 6.52 10.99 36.10
C LYS A 254 6.57 10.27 37.45
N ASP A 255 7.34 10.80 38.40
CA ASP A 255 7.55 10.19 39.72
C ASP A 255 6.50 10.62 40.76
N ALA A 256 5.61 11.56 40.41
CA ALA A 256 4.48 11.93 41.25
C ALA A 256 3.52 10.73 41.47
N LYS A 257 3.07 10.53 42.71
CA LYS A 257 2.07 9.49 43.01
C LYS A 257 0.72 9.89 42.42
N HIS A 258 0.29 9.17 41.38
CA HIS A 258 -1.00 9.41 40.72
C HIS A 258 -2.10 8.53 41.30
N SER A 259 -3.11 9.15 41.91
CA SER A 259 -4.31 8.46 42.38
C SER A 259 -5.36 8.25 41.27
N GLN A 260 -5.19 8.90 40.12
CA GLN A 260 -6.09 8.84 38.96
C GLN A 260 -5.32 8.32 37.74
N GLY A 261 -6.01 7.59 36.86
CA GLY A 261 -5.36 7.00 35.68
C GLY A 261 -6.19 5.94 34.97
N LEU A 262 -5.70 5.55 33.79
CA LEU A 262 -6.27 4.47 32.97
C LEU A 262 -5.54 3.16 33.28
N TRP A 263 -6.27 2.09 33.55
CA TRP A 263 -5.72 0.76 33.77
C TRP A 263 -5.80 -0.06 32.50
N VAL A 264 -4.65 -0.50 32.00
CA VAL A 264 -4.53 -1.24 30.74
C VAL A 264 -3.65 -2.48 30.89
N SER A 265 -3.85 -3.48 30.02
CA SER A 265 -2.84 -4.50 29.76
C SER A 265 -2.38 -4.43 28.30
N VAL A 266 -1.10 -4.69 28.07
CA VAL A 266 -0.44 -4.51 26.76
C VAL A 266 0.26 -5.81 26.39
N ARG A 267 0.02 -6.30 25.17
CA ARG A 267 0.64 -7.51 24.64
C ARG A 267 1.14 -7.27 23.21
N LEU A 268 2.42 -7.55 22.97
CA LEU A 268 3.01 -7.57 21.63
C LEU A 268 2.83 -8.96 21.01
N VAL A 269 2.39 -8.98 19.76
CA VAL A 269 2.21 -10.22 18.97
C VAL A 269 2.92 -10.04 17.64
N GLU A 270 3.66 -11.06 17.23
CA GLU A 270 4.25 -11.13 15.89
C GLU A 270 3.17 -11.58 14.90
N GLY A 271 3.06 -10.85 13.79
CA GLY A 271 2.14 -11.15 12.70
C GLY A 271 1.22 -9.99 12.31
N ASP A 272 0.70 -10.07 11.10
CA ASP A 272 -0.33 -9.16 10.60
C ASP A 272 -1.73 -9.52 11.14
N LEU A 273 -2.74 -8.71 10.83
CA LEU A 273 -4.10 -8.94 11.32
C LEU A 273 -4.68 -10.30 10.86
N LYS A 274 -4.25 -10.83 9.71
CA LYS A 274 -4.74 -12.13 9.21
C LYS A 274 -4.10 -13.28 9.99
N GLN A 275 -2.78 -13.23 10.16
CA GLN A 275 -2.02 -14.21 10.95
C GLN A 275 -2.52 -14.26 12.40
N ILE A 276 -2.78 -13.10 13.01
CA ILE A 276 -3.27 -13.05 14.39
C ILE A 276 -4.69 -13.62 14.52
N ARG A 277 -5.53 -13.47 13.50
CA ARG A 277 -6.86 -14.11 13.48
C ARG A 277 -6.77 -15.63 13.44
N GLU A 278 -5.74 -16.18 12.82
CA GLU A 278 -5.50 -17.62 12.70
C GLU A 278 -4.81 -18.19 13.95
N GLU A 279 -3.74 -17.53 14.41
CA GLU A 279 -2.88 -18.03 15.51
C GLU A 279 -3.35 -17.62 16.90
N ASN A 280 -3.99 -16.45 17.02
CA ASN A 280 -4.44 -15.87 18.29
C ASN A 280 -5.88 -15.32 18.19
N PRO A 281 -6.88 -16.16 17.84
CA PRO A 281 -8.25 -15.70 17.57
C PRO A 281 -8.86 -14.93 18.76
N HIS A 282 -8.54 -15.30 19.99
CA HIS A 282 -9.01 -14.61 21.21
C HIS A 282 -8.67 -13.11 21.28
N LEU A 283 -7.68 -12.63 20.51
CA LEU A 283 -7.33 -11.20 20.43
C LEU A 283 -8.15 -10.44 19.39
N VAL A 284 -8.86 -11.14 18.50
CA VAL A 284 -9.55 -10.54 17.34
C VAL A 284 -11.01 -10.99 17.21
N VAL A 285 -11.44 -11.98 18.01
CA VAL A 285 -12.83 -12.43 18.07
C VAL A 285 -13.68 -11.45 18.88
N GLY A 286 -14.77 -10.94 18.28
CA GLY A 286 -15.72 -10.01 18.90
C GLY A 286 -15.67 -8.59 18.32
N ASN A 287 -16.14 -7.60 19.09
CA ASN A 287 -16.15 -6.17 18.72
C ASN A 287 -14.79 -5.50 18.97
N THR A 288 -13.70 -6.13 18.54
CA THR A 288 -12.34 -5.60 18.70
C THR A 288 -12.10 -4.44 17.74
N ALA A 289 -11.72 -3.29 18.30
CA ALA A 289 -11.35 -2.14 17.49
C ALA A 289 -9.96 -2.32 16.88
N VAL A 290 -9.82 -2.01 15.59
CA VAL A 290 -8.52 -2.07 14.89
C VAL A 290 -8.07 -0.65 14.60
N ALA A 291 -6.90 -0.28 15.12
CA ALA A 291 -6.27 1.01 14.86
C ALA A 291 -4.98 0.76 14.07
N ARG A 292 -4.83 1.36 12.89
CA ARG A 292 -3.64 1.17 12.05
C ARG A 292 -2.57 2.21 12.34
N LYS A 293 -1.31 1.89 12.04
CA LYS A 293 -0.21 2.87 11.99
C LYS A 293 -0.53 3.98 10.99
N MET A 294 -0.26 5.23 11.36
CA MET A 294 -0.42 6.41 10.51
C MET A 294 0.72 6.47 9.50
N GLY A 295 0.47 6.01 8.27
CA GLY A 295 1.51 5.76 7.28
C GLY A 295 1.56 4.28 6.89
N PHE A 296 2.44 3.95 5.95
CA PHE A 296 2.60 2.56 5.53
C PHE A 296 3.46 1.75 6.50
N PRO A 297 3.17 0.45 6.67
CA PRO A 297 4.13 -0.50 7.22
C PRO A 297 5.38 -0.59 6.32
N GLU A 298 6.47 -1.11 6.89
CA GLU A 298 7.73 -1.33 6.16
C GLU A 298 7.55 -2.28 4.95
N VAL A 299 6.64 -3.25 5.08
CA VAL A 299 6.24 -4.17 4.00
C VAL A 299 4.76 -4.02 3.72
N ILE A 300 4.46 -3.74 2.46
CA ILE A 300 3.10 -3.71 1.92
C ILE A 300 2.85 -5.04 1.21
N MET A 301 1.89 -5.82 1.70
CA MET A 301 1.56 -7.11 1.10
C MET A 301 0.88 -6.93 -0.27
N PRO A 302 1.16 -7.78 -1.28
CA PRO A 302 0.43 -7.76 -2.55
C PRO A 302 -1.07 -7.95 -2.34
N GLY A 303 -1.87 -7.02 -2.86
CA GLY A 303 -3.33 -7.02 -2.69
C GLY A 303 -3.86 -6.13 -1.55
N ASP A 304 -2.98 -5.53 -0.73
CA ASP A 304 -3.39 -4.52 0.26
C ASP A 304 -3.56 -3.14 -0.40
N ALA A 305 -4.81 -2.79 -0.70
CA ALA A 305 -5.18 -1.49 -1.25
C ALA A 305 -5.58 -0.55 -0.10
N ARG A 306 -4.67 0.34 0.28
CA ARG A 306 -4.85 1.36 1.31
C ARG A 306 -4.87 2.73 0.65
N ASN A 307 -5.91 3.51 0.90
CA ASN A 307 -6.09 4.88 0.43
C ASN A 307 -6.64 5.75 1.55
N ASP A 308 -5.96 5.73 2.70
CA ASP A 308 -6.39 6.52 3.86
C ASP A 308 -5.80 7.92 3.76
N LEU A 309 -6.62 8.96 3.85
CA LEU A 309 -6.15 10.32 4.01
C LEU A 309 -6.29 10.73 5.47
N TYR A 310 -5.18 11.01 6.13
CA TYR A 310 -5.19 11.57 7.46
C TYR A 310 -5.07 13.08 7.41
N VAL A 311 -5.93 13.76 8.16
CA VAL A 311 -5.99 15.21 8.25
C VAL A 311 -5.82 15.59 9.71
N THR A 312 -4.75 16.32 10.00
CA THR A 312 -4.45 16.85 11.33
C THR A 312 -4.76 18.35 11.35
N VAL A 313 -5.73 18.75 12.16
CA VAL A 313 -6.02 20.16 12.42
C VAL A 313 -5.01 20.66 13.44
N CYS A 314 -3.97 21.37 12.98
CA CYS A 314 -2.85 21.76 13.85
C CYS A 314 -3.25 22.90 14.79
N GLY A 315 -3.81 23.97 14.23
CA GLY A 315 -4.20 25.16 14.97
C GLY A 315 -4.68 26.28 14.05
N GLY A 316 -5.16 27.38 14.63
CA GLY A 316 -5.54 28.57 13.88
C GLY A 316 -5.21 29.84 14.65
N SER A 317 -5.33 30.99 13.98
CA SER A 317 -5.24 32.32 14.57
C SER A 317 -6.39 33.14 14.02
N PHE A 318 -7.26 33.63 14.90
CA PHE A 318 -8.48 34.32 14.51
C PHE A 318 -8.56 35.68 15.18
N SER A 319 -8.90 36.72 14.43
CA SER A 319 -8.99 38.07 14.97
C SER A 319 -10.19 38.25 15.90
N LYS A 320 -10.00 39.08 16.92
CA LYS A 320 -11.08 39.57 17.78
C LYS A 320 -12.01 40.41 16.90
N GLY A 321 -13.11 39.82 16.44
CA GLY A 321 -14.07 40.53 15.58
C GLY A 321 -14.47 41.86 16.22
N GLY A 322 -14.45 42.94 15.42
CA GLY A 322 -14.52 44.32 15.91
C GLY A 322 -15.63 44.57 16.93
N GLY A 323 -15.26 45.16 18.07
CA GLY A 323 -16.19 45.62 19.11
C GLY A 323 -16.41 44.68 20.31
N LYS A 324 -15.76 43.51 20.38
CA LYS A 324 -15.82 42.62 21.57
C LYS A 324 -14.56 42.75 22.42
N SER A 325 -14.72 42.83 23.75
CA SER A 325 -13.59 42.91 24.70
C SER A 325 -12.89 41.58 24.96
N SER A 326 -13.58 40.45 24.75
CA SER A 326 -13.08 39.09 25.02
C SER A 326 -12.83 38.28 23.74
N GLU A 327 -11.94 37.32 23.86
CA GLU A 327 -11.57 36.38 22.78
C GLU A 327 -12.70 35.38 22.50
N ARG A 328 -12.77 34.88 21.27
CA ARG A 328 -13.81 33.92 20.89
C ARG A 328 -13.42 32.52 21.38
N ASN A 329 -14.37 31.76 21.92
CA ASN A 329 -14.23 30.31 22.05
C ASN A 329 -14.50 29.70 20.68
N ILE A 330 -13.52 29.08 20.05
CA ILE A 330 -13.59 28.68 18.64
C ILE A 330 -13.83 27.18 18.55
N GLU A 331 -14.90 26.80 17.87
CA GLU A 331 -15.13 25.42 17.44
C GLU A 331 -14.99 25.34 15.92
N LEU A 332 -14.16 24.41 15.47
CA LEU A 332 -13.94 24.11 14.06
C LEU A 332 -14.70 22.84 13.69
N ILE A 333 -15.45 22.93 12.59
CA ILE A 333 -16.21 21.83 12.00
C ILE A 333 -15.57 21.51 10.65
N ALA A 334 -15.14 20.27 10.46
CA ALA A 334 -14.63 19.80 9.16
C ALA A 334 -15.69 18.94 8.45
N LYS A 335 -15.88 19.20 7.16
CA LYS A 335 -16.77 18.44 6.28
C LYS A 335 -16.05 18.10 4.98
N VAL A 336 -16.47 17.01 4.34
CA VAL A 336 -16.05 16.66 2.98
C VAL A 336 -17.20 17.00 2.04
N VAL A 337 -16.96 17.87 1.07
CA VAL A 337 -17.96 18.31 0.10
C VAL A 337 -17.50 18.03 -1.32
N ASP A 338 -18.45 17.93 -2.25
CA ASP A 338 -18.17 17.85 -3.68
C ASP A 338 -17.96 19.23 -4.32
N LYS A 339 -17.81 19.26 -5.65
CA LYS A 339 -17.68 20.49 -6.44
C LYS A 339 -18.90 21.41 -6.43
N HIS A 340 -20.06 20.91 -5.99
CA HIS A 340 -21.34 21.61 -5.89
C HIS A 340 -21.69 22.01 -4.46
N GLY A 341 -20.79 21.78 -3.48
CA GLY A 341 -21.04 22.06 -2.08
C GLY A 341 -21.96 21.05 -1.38
N GLN A 342 -22.21 19.87 -1.97
CA GLN A 342 -22.95 18.79 -1.31
C GLN A 342 -22.01 17.98 -0.42
N THR A 343 -22.44 17.68 0.82
CA THR A 343 -21.65 16.94 1.78
C THR A 343 -21.67 15.44 1.48
N PHE A 344 -20.49 14.80 1.46
CA PHE A 344 -20.38 13.35 1.39
C PHE A 344 -20.79 12.71 2.73
N PRO A 345 -21.81 11.84 2.77
CA PRO A 345 -22.27 11.23 4.01
C PRO A 345 -21.33 10.10 4.46
N GLY A 346 -21.01 10.06 5.75
CA GLY A 346 -20.36 8.92 6.38
C GLY A 346 -18.94 8.63 5.89
N VAL A 347 -18.16 9.65 5.52
CA VAL A 347 -16.79 9.48 5.00
C VAL A 347 -15.71 9.80 6.04
N ILE A 348 -16.05 10.43 7.16
CA ILE A 348 -15.09 10.84 8.18
C ILE A 348 -15.03 9.78 9.29
N SER A 349 -13.85 9.24 9.54
CA SER A 349 -13.56 8.40 10.70
C SER A 349 -12.89 9.27 11.77
N VAL A 350 -13.62 9.52 12.87
CA VAL A 350 -13.10 10.28 14.01
C VAL A 350 -12.25 9.42 14.94
N GLY A 351 -12.30 8.10 14.86
CA GLY A 351 -11.51 7.17 15.66
C GLY A 351 -11.84 5.71 15.34
N ALA A 352 -11.00 4.79 15.79
CA ALA A 352 -11.27 3.36 15.73
C ALA A 352 -12.35 2.98 16.75
N GLY A 353 -13.21 2.02 16.39
CA GLY A 353 -14.30 1.53 17.26
C GLY A 353 -15.60 2.34 17.19
N VAL A 354 -15.66 3.40 16.38
CA VAL A 354 -16.87 4.21 16.16
C VAL A 354 -17.24 4.25 14.67
N PRO A 355 -18.55 4.36 14.34
CA PRO A 355 -18.99 4.47 12.95
C PRO A 355 -18.52 5.78 12.30
N LEU A 356 -18.52 5.80 10.98
CA LEU A 356 -18.19 6.99 10.19
C LEU A 356 -19.25 8.08 10.39
N VAL A 357 -18.81 9.34 10.35
CA VAL A 357 -19.65 10.53 10.55
C VAL A 357 -19.58 11.46 9.35
N ASN A 358 -20.53 12.40 9.28
CA ASN A 358 -20.61 13.41 8.21
C ASN A 358 -19.74 14.63 8.50
N GLU A 359 -19.54 14.96 9.78
CA GLU A 359 -18.87 16.16 10.23
C GLU A 359 -17.95 15.82 11.41
N TYR A 360 -16.74 16.35 11.40
CA TYR A 360 -15.83 16.31 12.55
C TYR A 360 -15.92 17.64 13.30
N THR A 361 -15.92 17.60 14.63
CA THR A 361 -15.98 18.77 15.53
C THR A 361 -14.74 18.83 16.41
N SER A 362 -14.07 19.98 16.48
CA SER A 362 -12.86 20.16 17.31
C SER A 362 -13.18 20.36 18.80
N VAL A 363 -12.16 20.22 19.65
CA VAL A 363 -12.18 20.73 21.03
C VAL A 363 -12.27 22.26 21.04
N VAL A 364 -12.91 22.81 22.06
CA VAL A 364 -13.07 24.25 22.29
C VAL A 364 -12.22 24.67 23.49
N TYR A 365 -11.27 25.57 23.24
CA TYR A 365 -10.48 26.24 24.28
C TYR A 365 -11.17 27.54 24.69
N TYR A 366 -11.17 27.83 25.99
CA TYR A 366 -11.85 28.99 26.56
C TYR A 366 -11.01 30.26 26.37
N HIS A 367 -11.60 31.29 25.73
CA HIS A 367 -10.95 32.55 25.39
C HIS A 367 -9.55 32.37 24.81
N ASP A 368 -9.42 31.48 23.83
CA ASP A 368 -8.18 31.27 23.08
C ASP A 368 -8.43 31.57 21.60
N ASP A 369 -7.95 32.73 21.16
CA ASP A 369 -8.03 33.16 19.76
C ASP A 369 -6.97 32.50 18.86
N ARG A 370 -6.05 31.72 19.44
CA ARG A 370 -5.02 30.95 18.75
C ARG A 370 -5.02 29.46 19.15
N PRO A 371 -6.17 28.77 19.02
CA PRO A 371 -6.31 27.41 19.48
C PRO A 371 -5.35 26.48 18.74
N ARG A 372 -4.68 25.60 19.49
CA ARG A 372 -3.84 24.52 18.97
C ARG A 372 -4.50 23.18 19.26
N TRP A 373 -5.26 22.69 18.29
CA TRP A 373 -6.01 21.44 18.45
C TRP A 373 -5.12 20.20 18.38
N GLN A 374 -4.22 20.14 17.38
CA GLN A 374 -3.41 18.95 17.06
C GLN A 374 -4.24 17.65 17.01
N GLU A 375 -5.49 17.76 16.58
CA GLU A 375 -6.41 16.64 16.48
C GLU A 375 -6.35 16.04 15.07
N THR A 376 -6.45 14.72 14.95
CA THR A 376 -6.34 14.01 13.67
C THR A 376 -7.55 13.13 13.44
N PHE A 377 -8.18 13.29 12.28
CA PHE A 377 -9.24 12.44 11.78
C PHE A 377 -8.84 11.82 10.43
N LYS A 378 -9.54 10.76 10.03
CA LYS A 378 -9.31 10.06 8.77
C LYS A 378 -10.46 10.32 7.81
N VAL A 379 -10.15 10.51 6.54
CA VAL A 379 -11.10 10.64 5.44
C VAL A 379 -11.03 9.36 4.60
N CYS A 380 -12.16 8.67 4.51
CA CYS A 380 -12.35 7.41 3.80
C CYS A 380 -13.11 7.68 2.50
N LEU A 381 -12.40 7.88 1.40
CA LEU A 381 -13.00 8.13 0.08
C LEU A 381 -12.47 7.12 -0.95
N ASN A 382 -13.31 6.77 -1.91
CA ASN A 382 -12.86 6.02 -3.08
C ASN A 382 -12.06 6.93 -4.02
N ILE A 383 -11.23 6.33 -4.89
CA ILE A 383 -10.34 7.08 -5.80
C ILE A 383 -11.12 7.99 -6.76
N GLU A 384 -12.35 7.61 -7.13
CA GLU A 384 -13.20 8.40 -8.04
C GLU A 384 -13.76 9.63 -7.31
N GLU A 385 -14.34 9.43 -6.13
CA GLU A 385 -14.86 10.49 -5.26
C GLU A 385 -13.77 11.45 -4.81
N PHE A 386 -12.54 10.94 -4.58
CA PHE A 386 -11.39 11.74 -4.15
C PHE A 386 -11.04 12.87 -5.12
N LYS A 387 -11.34 12.72 -6.42
CA LYS A 387 -11.02 13.73 -7.44
C LYS A 387 -11.91 14.97 -7.34
N GLU A 388 -13.17 14.77 -6.98
CA GLU A 388 -14.18 15.84 -6.89
C GLU A 388 -14.39 16.32 -5.44
N ALA A 389 -13.77 15.66 -4.47
CA ALA A 389 -13.90 15.97 -3.06
C ALA A 389 -12.95 17.09 -2.60
N HIS A 390 -13.47 17.91 -1.70
CA HIS A 390 -12.78 19.01 -1.04
C HIS A 390 -13.11 19.01 0.45
N LEU A 391 -12.14 19.39 1.28
CA LEU A 391 -12.35 19.55 2.72
C LEU A 391 -12.73 20.99 3.01
N VAL A 392 -13.86 21.20 3.67
CA VAL A 392 -14.29 22.52 4.16
C VAL A 392 -14.20 22.54 5.68
N PHE A 393 -13.64 23.62 6.20
CA PHE A 393 -13.51 23.92 7.61
C PHE A 393 -14.35 25.15 7.93
N LEU A 394 -15.27 25.02 8.88
CA LEU A 394 -16.17 26.08 9.31
C LEU A 394 -15.88 26.41 10.76
N CYS A 395 -15.76 27.69 11.06
CA CYS A 395 -15.52 28.15 12.43
C CYS A 395 -16.79 28.80 12.99
N ARG A 396 -17.19 28.38 14.18
CA ARG A 396 -18.27 29.00 14.96
C ARG A 396 -17.77 29.39 16.34
N HIS A 397 -18.34 30.46 16.88
CA HIS A 397 -18.10 30.83 18.26
C HIS A 397 -19.03 30.00 19.17
N ARG A 398 -18.49 29.47 20.28
CA ARG A 398 -19.30 28.83 21.31
C ARG A 398 -19.46 29.73 22.53
N SER A 399 -20.69 29.97 22.96
CA SER A 399 -21.00 30.87 24.08
C SER A 399 -21.36 30.09 25.35
N SER A 400 -21.00 30.61 26.52
CA SER A 400 -21.46 30.09 27.82
C SER A 400 -22.95 30.30 28.07
N ASN A 401 -23.57 31.25 27.37
CA ASN A 401 -25.01 31.39 27.35
C ASN A 401 -25.58 30.55 26.20
N GLU A 402 -26.37 29.51 26.53
CA GLU A 402 -26.96 28.56 25.57
C GLU A 402 -27.89 29.21 24.54
N ALA A 403 -28.67 30.22 24.94
CA ALA A 403 -29.57 30.91 24.02
C ALA A 403 -28.80 31.70 22.96
N LYS A 404 -27.71 32.35 23.38
CA LYS A 404 -26.77 33.02 22.46
C LYS A 404 -26.01 32.02 21.59
N ASP A 405 -25.59 30.90 22.17
CA ASP A 405 -24.87 29.83 21.46
C ASP A 405 -25.71 29.22 20.33
N ARG A 406 -26.99 28.97 20.58
CA ARG A 406 -27.92 28.42 19.58
C ARG A 406 -28.17 29.36 18.40
N ALA A 407 -28.09 30.67 18.64
CA ALA A 407 -28.27 31.69 17.62
C ALA A 407 -26.97 32.00 16.83
N GLU A 408 -25.81 31.55 17.31
CA GLU A 408 -24.53 31.86 16.69
C GLU A 408 -24.35 31.05 15.40
N ARG A 409 -24.04 31.76 14.30
CA ARG A 409 -23.75 31.16 12.99
C ARG A 409 -22.25 30.97 12.77
N HIS A 410 -21.89 30.16 11.78
CA HIS A 410 -20.50 30.09 11.31
C HIS A 410 -20.06 31.47 10.82
N PHE A 411 -18.91 31.94 11.29
CA PHE A 411 -18.41 33.27 10.96
C PHE A 411 -17.26 33.24 9.96
N ALA A 412 -16.58 32.09 9.84
CA ALA A 412 -15.45 31.91 8.94
C ALA A 412 -15.47 30.53 8.27
N LEU A 413 -14.90 30.49 7.07
CA LEU A 413 -14.74 29.33 6.21
C LEU A 413 -13.30 29.27 5.70
N SER A 414 -12.71 28.08 5.75
CA SER A 414 -11.47 27.74 5.05
C SER A 414 -11.67 26.43 4.32
N TYR A 415 -10.89 26.15 3.28
CA TYR A 415 -11.03 24.90 2.56
C TYR A 415 -9.71 24.41 2.00
N LEU A 416 -9.62 23.10 1.77
CA LEU A 416 -8.46 22.43 1.20
C LEU A 416 -8.91 21.49 0.09
N ARG A 417 -8.34 21.66 -1.11
CA ARG A 417 -8.57 20.74 -2.23
C ARG A 417 -7.79 19.45 -1.99
N LEU A 418 -8.42 18.29 -2.19
CA LEU A 418 -7.72 17.00 -2.08
C LEU A 418 -6.88 16.69 -3.33
N MET A 419 -7.34 17.17 -4.49
CA MET A 419 -6.61 17.11 -5.75
C MET A 419 -6.42 18.53 -6.30
N GLN A 420 -5.19 18.82 -6.77
CA GLN A 420 -4.86 20.06 -7.47
C GLN A 420 -5.46 20.07 -8.87
N ARG A 421 -5.48 21.24 -9.52
CA ARG A 421 -6.09 21.42 -10.85
C ARG A 421 -5.39 20.61 -11.94
N GLU A 422 -4.10 20.33 -11.73
CA GLU A 422 -3.22 19.56 -12.62
C GLU A 422 -3.44 18.04 -12.49
N GLY A 423 -4.32 17.59 -11.58
CA GLY A 423 -4.60 16.18 -11.32
C GLY A 423 -3.64 15.49 -10.34
N THR A 424 -2.76 16.25 -9.71
CA THR A 424 -1.88 15.80 -8.63
C THR A 424 -2.60 15.84 -7.28
N THR A 425 -2.37 14.85 -6.42
CA THR A 425 -2.91 14.86 -5.05
C THR A 425 -2.22 15.94 -4.23
N THR A 426 -2.94 16.51 -3.27
CA THR A 426 -2.35 17.47 -2.33
C THR A 426 -1.12 16.87 -1.62
N PRO A 427 0.01 17.60 -1.54
CA PRO A 427 1.23 17.08 -0.96
C PRO A 427 1.10 16.83 0.55
N ASP A 428 1.87 15.86 1.05
CA ASP A 428 1.93 15.49 2.46
C ASP A 428 2.75 16.51 3.27
N THR A 429 2.18 17.68 3.50
CA THR A 429 2.81 18.78 4.23
C THR A 429 1.80 19.45 5.17
N GLN A 430 2.31 20.38 5.98
CA GLN A 430 1.46 21.37 6.63
C GLN A 430 1.05 22.43 5.61
N HIS A 431 -0.24 22.76 5.57
CA HIS A 431 -0.88 23.73 4.69
C HIS A 431 -1.37 24.90 5.51
N ASN A 432 -0.98 26.12 5.13
CA ASN A 432 -1.49 27.35 5.70
C ASN A 432 -2.65 27.86 4.84
N LEU A 433 -3.86 27.69 5.33
CA LEU A 433 -5.10 27.98 4.60
C LEU A 433 -5.52 29.43 4.77
N CYS A 434 -6.17 29.95 3.73
CA CYS A 434 -6.86 31.23 3.76
C CYS A 434 -8.14 31.13 4.59
N VAL A 435 -8.41 32.14 5.42
CA VAL A 435 -9.65 32.23 6.20
C VAL A 435 -10.55 33.30 5.57
N TYR A 436 -11.75 32.88 5.18
CA TYR A 436 -12.76 33.73 4.58
C TYR A 436 -13.88 33.99 5.58
N LYS A 437 -14.24 35.25 5.79
CA LYS A 437 -15.42 35.65 6.54
C LYS A 437 -16.67 35.36 5.72
N ILE A 438 -17.67 34.77 6.37
CA ILE A 438 -18.97 34.49 5.77
C ILE A 438 -19.91 35.67 6.06
N ASP A 439 -20.63 36.14 5.04
CA ASP A 439 -21.69 37.13 5.25
C ASP A 439 -22.81 36.56 6.14
N LYS A 440 -23.34 37.38 7.06
CA LYS A 440 -24.37 36.98 8.03
C LYS A 440 -25.67 36.53 7.38
N ARG A 441 -25.96 37.03 6.17
CA ARG A 441 -27.18 36.70 5.40
C ARG A 441 -27.04 35.44 4.56
N ALA A 442 -25.82 34.95 4.36
CA ALA A 442 -25.54 33.84 3.46
C ALA A 442 -25.96 32.49 4.03
N ASN A 443 -26.35 31.58 3.11
CA ASN A 443 -26.57 30.18 3.44
C ASN A 443 -25.23 29.42 3.45
N GLN A 444 -25.14 28.40 4.29
CA GLN A 444 -23.91 27.61 4.43
C GLN A 444 -23.50 26.91 3.13
N SER A 445 -24.44 26.26 2.44
CA SER A 445 -24.17 25.54 1.20
C SER A 445 -23.72 26.48 0.06
N GLU A 446 -24.26 27.70 0.01
CA GLU A 446 -23.85 28.74 -0.95
C GLU A 446 -22.39 29.19 -0.71
N ALA A 447 -21.98 29.32 0.55
CA ALA A 447 -20.60 29.63 0.91
C ALA A 447 -19.64 28.47 0.57
N GLU A 448 -20.07 27.23 0.80
CA GLU A 448 -19.31 26.01 0.49
C GLU A 448 -19.07 25.86 -1.03
N GLU A 449 -20.06 26.17 -1.86
CA GLU A 449 -19.91 26.14 -3.32
C GLU A 449 -18.97 27.28 -3.81
N THR A 450 -19.16 28.49 -3.27
CA THR A 450 -18.40 29.68 -3.69
C THR A 450 -16.91 29.57 -3.39
N CYS A 451 -16.51 28.80 -2.36
CA CYS A 451 -15.12 28.73 -1.90
C CYS A 451 -14.16 28.13 -2.94
N LEU A 452 -14.62 27.23 -3.80
CA LEU A 452 -13.81 26.61 -4.87
C LEU A 452 -13.36 27.61 -5.93
N GLY A 453 -13.98 28.78 -5.96
CA GLY A 453 -13.61 29.89 -6.81
C GLY A 453 -12.47 30.76 -6.29
N LEU A 454 -12.05 30.59 -5.04
CA LEU A 454 -11.06 31.41 -4.33
C LEU A 454 -9.75 30.62 -4.11
N PRO A 455 -8.62 31.25 -3.79
CA PRO A 455 -7.39 30.57 -3.38
C PRO A 455 -7.59 29.74 -2.11
N SER A 456 -7.03 28.53 -2.04
CA SER A 456 -7.17 27.66 -0.87
C SER A 456 -6.09 27.93 0.17
N ARG A 457 -4.85 28.09 -0.31
CA ARG A 457 -3.65 28.30 0.52
C ARG A 457 -3.18 29.73 0.42
N ARG A 458 -2.49 30.20 1.46
CA ARG A 458 -1.87 31.53 1.45
C ARG A 458 -0.82 31.67 0.35
N ASP A 459 -0.08 30.60 0.07
CA ASP A 459 0.95 30.59 -0.98
C ASP A 459 0.36 30.73 -2.40
N GLU A 460 -0.96 30.52 -2.56
CA GLU A 460 -1.69 30.69 -3.83
C GLU A 460 -2.26 32.11 -4.00
N LEU A 461 -2.12 32.98 -3.00
CA LEU A 461 -2.66 34.34 -3.07
C LEU A 461 -1.87 35.18 -4.08
N PRO A 462 -2.55 35.92 -4.99
CA PRO A 462 -1.88 36.87 -5.86
C PRO A 462 -1.16 37.95 -5.05
N ALA A 463 -0.02 38.44 -5.57
CA ALA A 463 0.67 39.59 -4.97
C ALA A 463 -0.29 40.79 -4.85
N GLY A 464 -0.44 41.34 -3.64
CA GLY A 464 -1.35 42.46 -3.35
C GLY A 464 -2.80 42.07 -3.02
N ALA A 465 -3.20 40.80 -3.15
CA ALA A 465 -4.57 40.34 -2.88
C ALA A 465 -4.93 40.27 -1.38
N GLU A 466 -3.98 40.53 -0.49
CA GLU A 466 -4.18 40.49 0.96
C GLU A 466 -5.21 41.53 1.45
N HIS A 467 -5.52 42.57 0.67
CA HIS A 467 -6.33 43.71 1.15
C HIS A 467 -7.79 43.77 0.65
N GLY A 468 -8.33 42.72 0.01
CA GLY A 468 -9.73 42.82 -0.45
C GLY A 468 -10.28 41.71 -1.32
N LEU A 469 -9.71 40.50 -1.29
CA LEU A 469 -10.24 39.41 -2.10
C LEU A 469 -11.61 38.97 -1.57
N ALA A 470 -12.67 39.23 -2.34
CA ALA A 470 -14.04 38.82 -2.04
C ALA A 470 -14.66 38.15 -3.27
N ARG A 471 -15.48 37.13 -3.04
CA ARG A 471 -16.28 36.47 -4.08
C ARG A 471 -17.60 36.03 -3.47
N GLY A 472 -18.70 36.52 -4.03
CA GLY A 472 -20.05 36.24 -3.50
C GLY A 472 -20.15 36.58 -2.02
N VAL A 473 -20.52 35.58 -1.22
CA VAL A 473 -20.73 35.70 0.23
C VAL A 473 -19.46 35.55 1.09
N LEU A 474 -18.29 35.41 0.46
CA LEU A 474 -17.01 35.18 1.13
C LEU A 474 -16.04 36.35 0.94
N GLN A 475 -15.43 36.80 2.04
CA GLN A 475 -14.42 37.86 2.06
C GLN A 475 -13.15 37.40 2.79
N LEU A 476 -11.98 37.50 2.16
CA LEU A 476 -10.70 37.12 2.77
C LEU A 476 -10.40 37.96 4.01
N VAL A 477 -9.99 37.29 5.09
CA VAL A 477 -9.50 37.92 6.32
C VAL A 477 -7.98 37.74 6.40
N PRO A 478 -7.18 38.74 6.00
CA PRO A 478 -5.72 38.60 5.89
C PRO A 478 -4.99 38.36 7.21
N ARG A 479 -5.59 38.71 8.36
CA ARG A 479 -5.02 38.44 9.69
C ARG A 479 -5.28 37.03 10.19
N ASP A 480 -6.27 36.34 9.65
CA ASP A 480 -6.74 35.05 10.17
C ASP A 480 -6.14 33.90 9.36
N SER A 481 -5.67 32.86 10.03
CA SER A 481 -5.04 31.71 9.37
C SER A 481 -5.45 30.40 10.03
N LEU A 482 -5.50 29.33 9.22
CA LEU A 482 -5.75 27.97 9.69
C LEU A 482 -4.65 27.06 9.17
N ALA A 483 -3.99 26.33 10.07
CA ALA A 483 -2.94 25.37 9.75
C ALA A 483 -3.48 23.94 9.82
N VAL A 484 -3.37 23.21 8.71
CA VAL A 484 -3.81 21.81 8.60
C VAL A 484 -2.69 20.99 7.97
N SER A 485 -2.38 19.82 8.53
CA SER A 485 -1.42 18.88 7.93
C SER A 485 -2.16 17.71 7.30
N THR A 486 -1.70 17.27 6.13
CA THR A 486 -2.23 16.07 5.47
C THR A 486 -1.18 14.99 5.36
N LYS A 487 -1.62 13.73 5.48
CA LYS A 487 -0.79 12.55 5.26
C LYS A 487 -1.58 11.51 4.47
N LEU A 488 -1.30 11.40 3.18
CA LEU A 488 -1.96 10.48 2.27
C LEU A 488 -1.25 9.12 2.27
N CYS A 489 -1.98 8.09 2.68
CA CYS A 489 -1.54 6.71 2.65
C CYS A 489 -2.15 5.98 1.45
N SER A 490 -1.67 6.28 0.22
CA SER A 490 -2.11 5.59 -1.00
C SER A 490 -1.09 4.55 -1.49
N THR A 491 -1.52 3.29 -1.70
CA THR A 491 -0.63 2.23 -2.22
C THR A 491 -0.15 2.54 -3.64
N LYS A 492 -1.00 3.17 -4.46
CA LYS A 492 -0.67 3.59 -5.83
C LYS A 492 0.23 4.84 -5.85
N GLY A 493 -0.04 5.78 -4.94
CA GLY A 493 0.75 7.00 -4.75
C GLY A 493 2.15 6.71 -4.23
N ASN A 494 2.30 5.81 -3.25
CA ASN A 494 3.59 5.44 -2.71
C ASN A 494 4.40 4.50 -3.60
N LEU A 495 3.78 3.67 -4.44
CA LEU A 495 4.54 2.98 -5.49
C LEU A 495 5.15 4.00 -6.48
N ARG A 496 4.45 5.09 -6.79
CA ARG A 496 4.98 6.19 -7.59
C ARG A 496 6.01 7.00 -6.83
N ARG A 497 5.76 7.37 -5.58
CA ARG A 497 6.68 8.12 -4.72
C ARG A 497 7.93 7.33 -4.39
N LEU A 498 7.88 6.05 -4.05
CA LEU A 498 9.08 5.20 -3.91
C LEU A 498 9.83 5.10 -5.24
N LYS A 499 9.15 4.97 -6.39
CA LYS A 499 9.82 5.04 -7.69
C LYS A 499 10.47 6.41 -7.95
N MET A 500 9.82 7.51 -7.53
CA MET A 500 10.28 8.88 -7.72
C MET A 500 11.33 9.30 -6.68
N GLU A 501 11.26 8.82 -5.45
CA GLU A 501 12.16 9.10 -4.34
C GLU A 501 13.39 8.19 -4.44
N HIS A 502 13.29 6.99 -5.03
CA HIS A 502 14.46 6.26 -5.53
C HIS A 502 15.08 6.93 -6.76
N ALA A 503 14.32 7.69 -7.55
CA ALA A 503 14.84 8.50 -8.66
C ALA A 503 15.38 9.88 -8.22
N LEU A 504 14.85 10.47 -7.14
CA LEU A 504 15.15 11.81 -6.61
C LEU A 504 16.15 11.76 -5.43
N ARG A 505 16.18 10.70 -4.62
CA ARG A 505 17.36 10.31 -3.80
C ARG A 505 18.43 9.71 -4.70
N GLY A 506 18.73 10.41 -5.79
CA GLY A 506 19.91 10.23 -6.60
C GLY A 506 21.20 10.51 -5.83
N ARG A 507 21.27 10.31 -4.50
CA ARG A 507 22.53 10.20 -3.77
C ARG A 507 23.31 8.95 -4.17
N TYR A 508 22.68 7.92 -4.72
CA TYR A 508 23.43 6.83 -5.37
C TYR A 508 23.90 7.17 -6.79
N ALA A 509 23.25 8.13 -7.46
CA ALA A 509 23.70 8.62 -8.76
C ALA A 509 24.86 9.62 -8.58
N THR A 510 24.78 10.54 -7.60
CA THR A 510 25.90 11.44 -7.25
C THR A 510 27.04 10.73 -6.53
N GLU A 511 26.81 9.74 -5.64
CA GLU A 511 27.93 8.96 -5.08
C GLU A 511 28.58 8.06 -6.14
N CYS A 512 27.85 7.58 -7.15
CA CYS A 512 28.47 6.95 -8.33
C CYS A 512 29.18 7.95 -9.25
N ILE A 513 28.90 9.26 -9.15
CA ILE A 513 29.63 10.31 -9.90
C ILE A 513 30.87 10.75 -9.11
N ASP A 514 30.76 10.93 -7.78
CA ASP A 514 31.83 11.41 -6.89
C ASP A 514 32.83 10.29 -6.50
N ALA A 515 32.38 9.05 -6.31
CA ALA A 515 33.28 7.90 -6.07
C ALA A 515 34.00 7.42 -7.34
N THR A 516 33.46 7.75 -8.51
CA THR A 516 34.09 7.45 -9.80
C THR A 516 35.05 8.57 -10.20
N ALA A 517 34.74 9.84 -9.89
CA ALA A 517 35.66 10.97 -10.06
C ALA A 517 36.93 10.84 -9.20
N SER A 518 36.81 10.34 -7.95
CA SER A 518 37.96 10.19 -7.05
C SER A 518 38.85 8.97 -7.33
N SER A 519 38.38 7.96 -8.07
CA SER A 519 39.16 6.75 -8.39
C SER A 519 39.75 6.72 -9.80
N THR A 520 39.38 7.65 -10.68
CA THR A 520 39.86 7.69 -12.08
C THR A 520 40.80 8.85 -12.43
N GLU A 521 41.30 9.62 -11.45
CA GLU A 521 42.36 10.61 -11.72
C GLU A 521 43.73 9.99 -12.04
N ARG A 522 43.93 8.67 -11.94
CA ARG A 522 45.27 8.07 -12.08
C ARG A 522 45.58 7.27 -13.33
N ARG A 523 44.64 6.84 -14.16
CA ARG A 523 44.99 6.16 -15.44
C ARG A 523 43.91 6.37 -16.50
N VAL A 524 44.39 6.79 -17.68
CA VAL A 524 43.68 7.09 -18.94
C VAL A 524 43.16 8.53 -19.02
N GLY A 525 43.79 9.30 -19.90
CA GLY A 525 43.69 10.75 -19.98
C GLY A 525 42.40 11.29 -20.62
N GLN A 526 42.13 12.54 -20.22
CA GLN A 526 41.32 13.57 -20.89
C GLN A 526 39.91 13.16 -21.32
N VAL A 527 38.94 13.34 -20.41
CA VAL A 527 37.62 13.80 -20.81
C VAL A 527 37.71 15.33 -20.99
N PRO A 528 37.52 15.89 -22.20
CA PRO A 528 37.72 17.32 -22.42
C PRO A 528 36.68 18.16 -21.65
N ALA A 529 37.12 19.22 -20.99
CA ALA A 529 36.33 20.10 -20.10
C ALA A 529 35.15 20.87 -20.74
N ARG A 530 34.78 20.57 -21.99
CA ARG A 530 33.69 21.22 -22.75
C ARG A 530 32.30 20.63 -22.50
N TYR A 531 32.16 19.64 -21.62
CA TYR A 531 30.88 18.95 -21.36
C TYR A 531 30.18 19.34 -20.05
N ILE A 532 30.75 20.28 -19.29
CA ILE A 532 30.16 20.76 -18.03
C ILE A 532 29.05 21.77 -18.37
N GLY A 533 27.81 21.28 -18.52
CA GLY A 533 26.63 22.16 -18.71
C GLY A 533 25.35 21.57 -19.32
N ARG A 534 25.29 20.29 -19.71
CA ARG A 534 24.09 19.70 -20.36
C ARG A 534 23.65 18.37 -19.71
N PRO A 535 22.64 18.33 -18.82
CA PRO A 535 22.33 17.16 -17.97
C PRO A 535 21.80 15.90 -18.69
N VAL A 536 21.54 15.94 -20.00
CA VAL A 536 20.90 14.83 -20.74
C VAL A 536 21.89 14.03 -21.60
N GLN A 537 22.99 14.64 -22.08
CA GLN A 537 24.06 13.89 -22.78
C GLN A 537 24.76 12.88 -21.84
N TYR A 538 24.63 13.08 -20.53
CA TYR A 538 25.18 12.20 -19.50
C TYR A 538 24.45 10.86 -19.38
N THR A 539 23.14 10.76 -19.64
CA THR A 539 22.42 9.49 -19.36
C THR A 539 22.76 8.38 -20.35
N ASP A 540 22.94 8.71 -21.62
CA ASP A 540 23.33 7.74 -22.66
C ASP A 540 24.79 7.30 -22.47
N ALA A 541 25.68 8.26 -22.20
CA ALA A 541 27.09 8.01 -21.92
C ALA A 541 27.31 7.19 -20.64
N VAL A 542 26.52 7.47 -19.58
CA VAL A 542 26.56 6.71 -18.31
C VAL A 542 26.03 5.31 -18.50
N MET A 543 24.95 5.08 -19.26
CA MET A 543 24.48 3.72 -19.54
C MET A 543 25.50 2.93 -20.37
N VAL A 544 26.12 3.55 -21.37
CA VAL A 544 27.21 2.93 -22.14
C VAL A 544 28.39 2.56 -21.23
N TRP A 545 28.82 3.46 -20.34
CA TRP A 545 29.90 3.19 -19.40
C TRP A 545 29.56 2.11 -18.37
N VAL A 546 28.34 2.12 -17.82
CA VAL A 546 27.88 1.10 -16.86
C VAL A 546 27.82 -0.28 -17.51
N ILE A 547 27.43 -0.38 -18.78
CA ILE A 547 27.45 -1.64 -19.52
C ILE A 547 28.90 -2.09 -19.79
N LEU A 548 29.80 -1.18 -20.15
CA LEU A 548 31.22 -1.51 -20.35
C LEU A 548 31.94 -1.93 -19.05
N ALA A 549 31.54 -1.36 -17.91
CA ALA A 549 32.07 -1.69 -16.59
C ALA A 549 31.57 -3.05 -16.05
N ALA A 550 30.71 -3.78 -16.78
CA ALA A 550 30.17 -5.07 -16.35
C ALA A 550 31.23 -6.12 -15.97
N ASN A 551 32.43 -6.01 -16.54
CA ASN A 551 33.55 -6.92 -16.28
C ASN A 551 34.46 -6.46 -15.12
N ALA A 552 34.15 -5.35 -14.44
CA ALA A 552 34.98 -4.76 -13.38
C ALA A 552 34.69 -5.31 -11.97
N GLY A 553 33.93 -6.42 -11.84
CA GLY A 553 33.64 -7.11 -10.59
C GLY A 553 32.20 -6.99 -10.06
N ASP A 554 31.92 -7.63 -8.94
CA ASP A 554 30.56 -7.82 -8.38
C ASP A 554 29.81 -6.51 -8.08
N ALA A 555 30.52 -5.47 -7.65
CA ALA A 555 29.92 -4.16 -7.39
C ALA A 555 29.44 -3.46 -8.68
N ALA A 556 30.12 -3.68 -9.80
CA ALA A 556 29.70 -3.16 -11.10
C ALA A 556 28.49 -3.94 -11.64
N LEU A 557 28.46 -5.26 -11.44
CA LEU A 557 27.35 -6.12 -11.84
C LEU A 557 26.05 -5.78 -11.09
N LYS A 558 26.12 -5.48 -9.79
CA LYS A 558 24.96 -5.02 -9.00
C LYS A 558 24.39 -3.70 -9.53
N ARG A 559 25.26 -2.75 -9.92
CA ARG A 559 24.87 -1.47 -10.53
C ARG A 559 24.23 -1.67 -11.90
N LEU A 560 24.81 -2.53 -12.73
CA LEU A 560 24.27 -2.90 -14.04
C LEU A 560 22.89 -3.56 -13.93
N LEU A 561 22.70 -4.47 -12.97
CA LEU A 561 21.42 -5.12 -12.75
C LEU A 561 20.31 -4.12 -12.39
N MET A 562 20.64 -3.13 -11.55
CA MET A 562 19.70 -2.06 -11.21
C MET A 562 19.37 -1.20 -12.43
N CYS A 563 20.38 -0.87 -13.24
CA CYS A 563 20.19 -0.16 -14.51
C CYS A 563 19.25 -0.93 -15.45
N MET A 564 19.46 -2.24 -15.64
CA MET A 564 18.61 -3.08 -16.49
C MET A 564 17.17 -3.23 -15.97
N LYS A 565 16.95 -3.21 -14.65
CA LYS A 565 15.60 -3.19 -14.06
C LYS A 565 14.86 -1.87 -14.31
N CYS A 566 15.59 -0.78 -14.47
CA CYS A 566 15.05 0.56 -14.68
C CYS A 566 15.09 1.01 -16.15
N ILE A 567 15.56 0.17 -17.07
CA ILE A 567 15.85 0.54 -18.46
C ILE A 567 14.64 1.15 -19.19
N GLU A 568 13.43 0.64 -18.93
CA GLU A 568 12.18 1.19 -19.47
C GLU A 568 11.97 2.65 -19.06
N SER A 569 12.22 2.96 -17.78
CA SER A 569 12.04 4.31 -17.23
C SER A 569 13.14 5.26 -17.71
N LEU A 570 14.38 4.77 -17.80
CA LEU A 570 15.52 5.52 -18.33
C LEU A 570 15.29 5.88 -19.80
N ILE A 571 14.89 4.91 -20.62
CA ILE A 571 14.57 5.14 -22.04
C ILE A 571 13.38 6.10 -22.18
N ARG A 572 12.35 5.99 -21.34
CA ARG A 572 11.22 6.93 -21.36
C ARG A 572 11.66 8.36 -21.06
N LEU A 573 12.60 8.55 -20.13
CA LEU A 573 13.18 9.86 -19.82
C LEU A 573 13.98 10.42 -21.00
N ILE A 574 14.85 9.60 -21.61
CA ILE A 574 15.64 9.96 -22.80
C ILE A 574 14.72 10.39 -23.95
N VAL A 575 13.71 9.58 -24.26
CA VAL A 575 12.70 9.85 -25.30
C VAL A 575 11.94 11.15 -25.00
N ARG A 576 11.49 11.36 -23.75
CA ARG A 576 10.73 12.56 -23.38
C ARG A 576 11.59 13.81 -23.46
N SER A 577 12.84 13.74 -23.03
CA SER A 577 13.79 14.83 -23.15
C SER A 577 14.03 15.21 -24.61
N ARG A 578 14.17 14.21 -25.48
CA ARG A 578 14.34 14.40 -26.91
C ARG A 578 13.13 15.07 -27.57
N GLN A 579 11.92 14.64 -27.22
CA GLN A 579 10.67 15.27 -27.70
C GLN A 579 10.59 16.75 -27.30
N LEU A 580 10.99 17.09 -26.08
CA LEU A 580 11.03 18.48 -25.61
C LEU A 580 12.08 19.30 -26.34
N ARG A 581 13.27 18.73 -26.60
CA ARG A 581 14.33 19.41 -27.35
C ARG A 581 13.96 19.63 -28.81
N SER A 582 13.29 18.66 -29.43
CA SER A 582 12.74 18.82 -30.78
C SER A 582 11.68 19.92 -30.85
N ALA A 583 10.87 20.08 -29.80
CA ALA A 583 9.89 21.17 -29.71
C ALA A 583 10.54 22.56 -29.56
N LEU A 584 11.79 22.62 -29.11
CA LEU A 584 12.60 23.85 -28.98
C LEU A 584 13.39 24.21 -30.26
N GLY A 585 13.27 23.41 -31.35
CA GLY A 585 13.88 23.72 -32.65
C GLY A 585 15.35 23.36 -32.83
N ASP A 586 15.98 22.67 -31.87
CA ASP A 586 17.41 22.32 -31.89
C ASP A 586 17.70 21.06 -32.75
N ARG A 587 17.74 21.25 -34.09
CA ARG A 587 18.02 20.18 -35.08
C ARG A 587 19.49 19.73 -35.14
N ALA A 588 20.44 20.48 -34.58
CA ALA A 588 21.86 20.10 -34.56
C ALA A 588 22.13 18.90 -33.64
N SER A 589 21.23 18.65 -32.69
CA SER A 589 21.32 17.56 -31.71
C SER A 589 20.82 16.20 -32.20
N ASP A 590 20.29 16.11 -33.43
CA ASP A 590 19.65 14.91 -33.96
C ASP A 590 20.66 13.82 -34.32
N SER A 591 21.72 14.20 -35.03
CA SER A 591 22.80 13.28 -35.40
C SER A 591 23.60 12.82 -34.19
N GLU A 592 23.86 13.72 -33.23
CA GLU A 592 24.57 13.39 -31.99
C GLU A 592 23.76 12.41 -31.13
N PHE A 593 22.43 12.62 -31.00
CA PHE A 593 21.54 11.70 -30.32
C PHE A 593 21.52 10.32 -30.99
N CYS A 594 21.38 10.27 -32.32
CA CYS A 594 21.37 8.99 -33.04
C CYS A 594 22.67 8.20 -32.82
N LEU A 595 23.83 8.86 -32.85
CA LEU A 595 25.12 8.22 -32.58
C LEU A 595 25.22 7.68 -31.14
N LEU A 596 24.81 8.46 -30.14
CA LEU A 596 24.84 8.04 -28.73
C LEU A 596 23.84 6.90 -28.45
N PHE A 597 22.65 6.98 -29.03
CA PHE A 597 21.62 5.96 -28.87
C PHE A 597 22.00 4.67 -29.60
N GLU A 598 22.59 4.76 -30.79
CA GLU A 598 23.13 3.60 -31.49
C GLU A 598 24.27 2.94 -30.70
N ALA A 599 25.14 3.73 -30.06
CA ALA A 599 26.17 3.22 -29.17
C ALA A 599 25.56 2.45 -27.98
N LEU A 600 24.49 2.97 -27.36
CA LEU A 600 23.75 2.29 -26.30
C LEU A 600 23.19 0.94 -26.77
N LEU A 601 22.56 0.89 -27.95
CA LEU A 601 22.03 -0.34 -28.53
C LEU A 601 23.13 -1.37 -28.82
N LYS A 602 24.29 -0.92 -29.33
CA LYS A 602 25.48 -1.78 -29.52
C LYS A 602 25.98 -2.36 -28.20
N GLN A 603 25.98 -1.57 -27.11
CA GLN A 603 26.36 -2.06 -25.79
C GLN A 603 25.37 -3.07 -25.22
N LEU A 604 24.06 -2.89 -25.45
CA LEU A 604 23.06 -3.90 -25.08
C LEU A 604 23.30 -5.22 -25.83
N VAL A 605 23.65 -5.17 -27.12
CA VAL A 605 24.04 -6.39 -27.86
C VAL A 605 25.30 -7.04 -27.24
N TRP A 606 26.28 -6.23 -26.83
CA TRP A 606 27.48 -6.75 -26.15
C TRP A 606 27.14 -7.42 -24.81
N LEU A 607 26.25 -6.83 -24.00
CA LEU A 607 25.77 -7.41 -22.74
C LEU A 607 25.16 -8.81 -22.96
N MET A 608 24.45 -9.01 -24.07
CA MET A 608 23.85 -10.29 -24.42
C MET A 608 24.87 -11.36 -24.81
N ARG A 609 26.11 -10.97 -25.17
CA ARG A 609 27.22 -11.89 -25.45
C ARG A 609 28.01 -12.29 -24.21
N CYS A 610 27.81 -11.62 -23.08
CA CYS A 610 28.55 -11.91 -21.85
C CYS A 610 28.25 -13.32 -21.29
N GLY A 611 29.22 -13.89 -20.57
CA GLY A 611 29.15 -15.21 -19.93
C GLY A 611 28.20 -15.28 -18.72
N ASP A 612 28.34 -16.32 -17.89
CA ASP A 612 27.43 -16.62 -16.76
C ASP A 612 27.39 -15.58 -15.66
N HIS A 613 28.45 -14.79 -15.51
CA HIS A 613 28.46 -13.66 -14.59
C HIS A 613 27.38 -12.61 -14.90
N ALA A 614 26.96 -12.46 -16.17
CA ALA A 614 25.98 -11.45 -16.57
C ALA A 614 24.52 -11.96 -16.66
N LEU A 615 24.26 -13.23 -16.31
CA LEU A 615 22.99 -13.90 -16.59
C LEU A 615 21.76 -13.17 -16.02
N THR A 616 21.88 -12.65 -14.81
CA THR A 616 20.80 -11.91 -14.13
C THR A 616 20.51 -10.56 -14.80
N CYS A 617 21.55 -9.89 -15.33
CA CYS A 617 21.43 -8.64 -16.08
C CYS A 617 20.79 -8.90 -17.45
N GLN A 618 21.24 -9.92 -18.16
CA GLN A 618 20.69 -10.37 -19.45
C GLN A 618 19.19 -10.72 -19.34
N GLY A 619 18.82 -11.50 -18.31
CA GLY A 619 17.42 -11.85 -18.07
C GLY A 619 16.55 -10.64 -17.72
N SER A 620 17.10 -9.65 -17.00
CA SER A 620 16.39 -8.40 -16.71
C SER A 620 16.24 -7.53 -17.95
N ALA A 621 17.27 -7.42 -18.79
CA ALA A 621 17.22 -6.70 -20.05
C ALA A 621 16.11 -7.25 -20.96
N LEU A 622 16.04 -8.57 -21.15
CA LEU A 622 14.98 -9.22 -21.92
C LEU A 622 13.57 -8.97 -21.37
N LYS A 623 13.43 -8.82 -20.06
CA LYS A 623 12.13 -8.57 -19.43
C LYS A 623 11.65 -7.13 -19.64
N TYR A 624 12.53 -6.14 -19.50
CA TYR A 624 12.13 -4.73 -19.46
C TYR A 624 12.37 -3.96 -20.77
N LEU A 625 13.32 -4.38 -21.60
CA LEU A 625 13.60 -3.72 -22.89
C LEU A 625 12.41 -3.77 -23.88
N PRO A 626 11.66 -4.88 -24.03
CA PRO A 626 10.48 -4.92 -24.91
C PRO A 626 9.42 -3.86 -24.55
N HIS A 627 9.23 -3.59 -23.25
CA HIS A 627 8.29 -2.56 -22.78
C HIS A 627 8.78 -1.13 -23.05
N ALA A 628 10.06 -0.93 -23.32
CA ALA A 628 10.63 0.36 -23.70
C ALA A 628 10.41 0.68 -25.19
N VAL A 629 10.28 -0.33 -26.05
CA VAL A 629 10.16 -0.21 -27.51
C VAL A 629 9.06 0.78 -27.97
N PRO A 630 7.83 0.79 -27.41
CA PRO A 630 6.80 1.76 -27.79
C PRO A 630 7.18 3.23 -27.58
N HIS A 631 8.18 3.49 -26.74
CA HIS A 631 8.72 4.83 -26.52
C HIS A 631 9.86 5.13 -27.51
N ILE A 632 10.73 4.16 -27.79
CA ILE A 632 11.90 4.32 -28.66
C ILE A 632 11.50 4.67 -30.09
N ILE A 633 10.49 3.99 -30.64
CA ILE A 633 10.00 4.20 -32.01
C ILE A 633 9.51 5.63 -32.29
N LYS A 634 9.28 6.44 -31.24
CA LYS A 634 8.88 7.85 -31.39
C LYS A 634 10.04 8.76 -31.77
N VAL A 635 11.28 8.32 -31.58
CA VAL A 635 12.50 9.15 -31.72
C VAL A 635 13.63 8.45 -32.47
N TYR A 636 13.50 7.14 -32.76
CA TYR A 636 14.52 6.34 -33.44
C TYR A 636 13.84 5.40 -34.48
N PRO A 637 14.46 5.17 -35.66
CA PRO A 637 13.85 4.40 -36.74
C PRO A 637 13.58 2.92 -36.38
N ASP A 638 12.36 2.48 -36.67
CA ASP A 638 11.84 1.13 -36.39
C ASP A 638 12.68 0.01 -37.03
N THR A 639 13.11 0.21 -38.28
CA THR A 639 13.89 -0.79 -39.04
C THR A 639 15.24 -1.07 -38.36
N GLU A 640 15.98 -0.02 -37.99
CA GLU A 640 17.27 -0.17 -37.32
C GLU A 640 17.12 -0.73 -35.90
N LEU A 641 16.11 -0.26 -35.15
CA LEU A 641 15.82 -0.78 -33.82
C LEU A 641 15.53 -2.29 -33.86
N SER A 642 14.72 -2.73 -34.82
CA SER A 642 14.39 -4.16 -34.98
C SER A 642 15.64 -5.00 -35.32
N ALA A 643 16.56 -4.48 -36.13
CA ALA A 643 17.84 -5.15 -36.41
C ALA A 643 18.71 -5.30 -35.15
N TYR A 644 18.79 -4.28 -34.30
CA TYR A 644 19.53 -4.36 -33.03
C TYR A 644 18.90 -5.35 -32.04
N ILE A 645 17.56 -5.40 -31.96
CA ILE A 645 16.85 -6.35 -31.11
C ILE A 645 17.09 -7.80 -31.58
N VAL A 646 17.01 -8.06 -32.89
CA VAL A 646 17.31 -9.39 -33.45
C VAL A 646 18.77 -9.78 -33.15
N ARG A 647 19.73 -8.89 -33.38
CA ARG A 647 21.15 -9.12 -33.05
C ARG A 647 21.37 -9.40 -31.55
N ALA A 648 20.62 -8.75 -30.67
CA ALA A 648 20.68 -8.99 -29.23
C ALA A 648 20.11 -10.37 -28.84
N LEU A 649 19.05 -10.83 -29.52
CA LEU A 649 18.44 -12.15 -29.29
C LEU A 649 19.29 -13.29 -29.86
N GLU A 650 19.93 -13.07 -31.02
CA GLU A 650 20.88 -14.00 -31.64
C GLU A 650 22.19 -14.14 -30.85
N ALA A 651 22.61 -13.07 -30.17
CA ALA A 651 23.77 -13.09 -29.30
C ALA A 651 23.63 -14.06 -28.11
N LEU A 652 22.41 -14.46 -27.73
CA LEU A 652 22.18 -15.44 -26.68
C LEU A 652 22.08 -16.88 -27.23
N PRO A 653 22.86 -17.85 -26.70
CA PRO A 653 22.73 -19.26 -27.05
C PRO A 653 21.32 -19.81 -26.80
N LEU A 654 20.75 -20.61 -27.71
CA LEU A 654 19.33 -21.05 -27.68
C LEU A 654 18.87 -21.72 -26.36
N GLY A 655 19.74 -22.49 -25.70
CA GLY A 655 19.45 -23.13 -24.41
C GLY A 655 19.44 -22.17 -23.21
N ARG A 656 19.85 -20.91 -23.39
CA ARG A 656 20.04 -19.93 -22.32
C ARG A 656 18.88 -18.92 -22.30
N LEU A 657 18.31 -18.72 -21.11
CA LEU A 657 17.18 -17.80 -20.86
C LEU A 657 16.00 -18.05 -21.82
N SER A 658 15.74 -19.31 -22.19
CA SER A 658 14.73 -19.69 -23.20
C SER A 658 13.33 -19.17 -22.86
N LYS A 659 12.93 -19.23 -21.58
CA LYS A 659 11.67 -18.66 -21.08
C LYS A 659 11.63 -17.14 -21.24
N GLN A 660 12.65 -16.43 -20.78
CA GLN A 660 12.71 -14.97 -20.85
C GLN A 660 12.77 -14.48 -22.30
N ARG A 661 13.49 -15.19 -23.18
CA ARG A 661 13.55 -14.91 -24.62
C ARG A 661 12.18 -15.04 -25.29
N MET A 662 11.46 -16.12 -25.00
CA MET A 662 10.12 -16.34 -25.55
C MET A 662 9.10 -15.31 -25.07
N LEU A 663 9.17 -14.90 -23.80
CA LEU A 663 8.35 -13.82 -23.28
C LEU A 663 8.68 -12.47 -23.93
N ALA A 664 9.97 -12.17 -24.11
CA ALA A 664 10.40 -10.95 -24.79
C ALA A 664 9.90 -10.90 -26.23
N LEU A 665 10.05 -12.00 -26.97
CA LEU A 665 9.55 -12.15 -28.33
C LEU A 665 8.03 -12.00 -28.42
N LEU A 666 7.29 -12.58 -27.49
CA LEU A 666 5.82 -12.44 -27.45
C LEU A 666 5.40 -10.99 -27.26
N GLU A 667 6.06 -10.25 -26.35
CA GLU A 667 5.78 -8.84 -26.11
C GLU A 667 6.16 -7.96 -27.30
N LEU A 668 7.27 -8.26 -27.99
CA LEU A 668 7.68 -7.55 -29.21
C LEU A 668 6.68 -7.74 -30.35
N VAL A 669 6.16 -8.97 -30.53
CA VAL A 669 5.18 -9.30 -31.59
C VAL A 669 3.82 -8.64 -31.34
N ARG A 670 3.40 -8.57 -30.07
CA ARG A 670 2.18 -7.86 -29.68
C ARG A 670 2.34 -6.33 -29.70
N GLY A 671 3.58 -5.86 -29.73
CA GLY A 671 3.94 -4.45 -29.68
C GLY A 671 3.83 -3.72 -31.02
N PRO A 672 4.01 -2.38 -31.02
CA PRO A 672 3.84 -1.54 -32.19
C PRO A 672 4.89 -1.82 -33.30
N LEU A 673 6.03 -2.43 -32.94
CA LEU A 673 7.14 -2.72 -33.85
C LEU A 673 6.75 -3.69 -34.98
N CYS A 674 5.79 -4.60 -34.75
CA CYS A 674 5.29 -5.52 -35.78
C CYS A 674 4.24 -4.90 -36.73
N SER A 675 3.81 -3.67 -36.49
CA SER A 675 2.88 -2.96 -37.38
C SER A 675 3.56 -2.58 -38.71
N GLN A 676 4.88 -2.32 -38.69
CA GLN A 676 5.65 -1.96 -39.88
C GLN A 676 6.11 -3.20 -40.68
N PRO A 677 5.93 -3.23 -42.01
CA PRO A 677 6.38 -4.36 -42.84
C PRO A 677 7.89 -4.64 -42.76
N SER A 678 8.73 -3.60 -42.72
CA SER A 678 10.20 -3.73 -42.68
C SER A 678 10.70 -4.38 -41.38
N ALA A 679 10.21 -3.94 -40.22
CA ALA A 679 10.57 -4.51 -38.93
C ALA A 679 10.03 -5.95 -38.75
N ARG A 680 8.84 -6.23 -39.29
CA ARG A 680 8.24 -7.57 -39.29
C ARG A 680 9.04 -8.58 -40.13
N ALA A 681 9.60 -8.14 -41.25
CA ALA A 681 10.47 -8.97 -42.09
C ALA A 681 11.75 -9.43 -41.37
N LEU A 682 12.20 -8.71 -40.34
CA LEU A 682 13.37 -9.08 -39.53
C LEU A 682 13.00 -9.94 -38.31
N LEU A 683 11.92 -9.60 -37.61
CA LEU A 683 11.54 -10.27 -36.35
C LEU A 683 10.88 -11.64 -36.54
N LEU A 684 10.00 -11.79 -37.54
CA LEU A 684 9.24 -13.03 -37.74
C LEU A 684 10.10 -14.23 -38.16
N PRO A 685 11.09 -14.11 -39.07
CA PRO A 685 11.99 -15.22 -39.38
C PRO A 685 12.77 -15.69 -38.16
N HIS A 686 13.26 -14.76 -37.32
CA HIS A 686 13.97 -15.10 -36.09
C HIS A 686 13.06 -15.80 -35.07
N LEU A 687 11.82 -15.33 -34.90
CA LEU A 687 10.81 -15.99 -34.05
C LEU A 687 10.53 -17.42 -34.53
N ALA A 688 10.30 -17.60 -35.83
CA ALA A 688 10.01 -18.90 -36.43
C ALA A 688 11.19 -19.87 -36.28
N ALA A 689 12.43 -19.39 -36.49
CA ALA A 689 13.63 -20.18 -36.28
C ALA A 689 13.81 -20.58 -34.81
N THR A 690 13.65 -19.64 -33.89
CA THR A 690 13.81 -19.86 -32.44
C THR A 690 12.77 -20.84 -31.89
N THR A 691 11.50 -20.66 -32.26
CA THR A 691 10.41 -21.56 -31.85
C THR A 691 10.60 -22.97 -32.42
N ARG A 692 10.96 -23.09 -33.71
CA ARG A 692 11.26 -24.37 -34.34
C ARG A 692 12.42 -25.10 -33.66
N ALA A 693 13.49 -24.38 -33.31
CA ALA A 693 14.63 -24.95 -32.61
C ALA A 693 14.27 -25.45 -31.20
N LEU A 694 13.57 -24.64 -30.40
CA LEU A 694 13.14 -25.02 -29.04
C LEU A 694 12.12 -26.17 -29.02
N LEU A 695 11.26 -26.27 -30.05
CA LEU A 695 10.32 -27.38 -30.17
C LEU A 695 11.01 -28.68 -30.59
N ARG A 696 12.03 -28.62 -31.44
CA ARG A 696 12.84 -29.81 -31.80
C ARG A 696 13.64 -30.33 -30.62
N ASP A 697 14.28 -29.45 -29.85
CA ASP A 697 15.08 -29.82 -28.68
C ASP A 697 14.23 -30.51 -27.60
N LYS A 698 12.99 -30.04 -27.39
CA LYS A 698 12.00 -30.71 -26.52
C LYS A 698 11.55 -32.08 -27.06
N ALA A 699 11.38 -32.21 -28.37
CA ALA A 699 10.96 -33.46 -29.01
C ALA A 699 12.07 -34.53 -28.96
N GLU A 700 13.34 -34.13 -29.11
CA GLU A 700 14.50 -35.00 -28.97
C GLU A 700 14.72 -35.42 -27.50
N GLN A 701 14.57 -34.50 -26.54
CA GLN A 701 14.56 -34.84 -25.12
C GLN A 701 13.43 -35.80 -24.75
N CYS A 702 12.21 -35.59 -25.24
CA CYS A 702 11.10 -36.52 -25.01
C CYS A 702 11.37 -37.93 -25.57
N ARG A 703 12.07 -38.04 -26.71
CA ARG A 703 12.47 -39.35 -27.27
C ARG A 703 13.53 -40.05 -26.43
N VAL A 704 14.53 -39.34 -25.93
CA VAL A 704 15.55 -39.90 -25.01
C VAL A 704 14.91 -40.35 -23.70
N TRP A 705 14.04 -39.52 -23.12
CA TRP A 705 13.29 -39.88 -21.92
C TRP A 705 12.36 -41.08 -22.13
N GLN A 706 11.71 -41.22 -23.30
CA GLN A 706 10.92 -42.40 -23.64
C GLN A 706 11.80 -43.65 -23.77
N TRP A 707 12.97 -43.54 -24.39
CA TRP A 707 13.90 -44.65 -24.53
C TRP A 707 14.43 -45.14 -23.17
N ASP A 708 14.83 -44.23 -22.28
CA ASP A 708 15.29 -44.56 -20.92
C ASP A 708 14.16 -45.16 -20.06
N ARG A 709 12.93 -44.69 -20.24
CA ARG A 709 11.76 -45.22 -19.53
C ARG A 709 11.38 -46.62 -20.03
N GLU A 710 11.44 -46.86 -21.34
CA GLU A 710 11.20 -48.18 -21.94
C GLU A 710 12.31 -49.17 -21.58
N ALA A 711 13.58 -48.75 -21.55
CA ALA A 711 14.71 -49.55 -21.08
C ALA A 711 14.55 -49.94 -19.59
N ALA A 712 14.16 -48.98 -18.74
CA ALA A 712 13.89 -49.23 -17.32
C ALA A 712 12.66 -50.14 -17.09
N HIS A 713 11.62 -50.03 -17.93
CA HIS A 713 10.44 -50.90 -17.88
C HIS A 713 10.75 -52.34 -18.31
N LYS A 714 11.56 -52.52 -19.37
CA LYS A 714 12.02 -53.84 -19.81
C LYS A 714 12.90 -54.51 -18.74
N SER A 715 13.84 -53.78 -18.13
CA SER A 715 14.68 -54.29 -17.04
C SER A 715 13.85 -54.72 -15.81
N ARG A 716 12.85 -53.93 -15.42
CA ARG A 716 11.94 -54.28 -14.31
C ARG A 716 11.01 -55.44 -14.63
N SER A 717 10.57 -55.60 -15.88
CA SER A 717 9.73 -56.72 -16.32
C SER A 717 10.50 -58.04 -16.31
N VAL A 718 11.75 -58.05 -16.78
CA VAL A 718 12.64 -59.23 -16.72
C VAL A 718 12.94 -59.62 -15.26
N GLY A 719 13.22 -58.65 -14.38
CA GLY A 719 13.45 -58.91 -12.96
C GLY A 719 12.21 -59.42 -12.19
N LYS A 720 11.00 -59.12 -12.68
CA LYS A 720 9.75 -59.61 -12.08
C LYS A 720 9.37 -60.99 -12.59
N ALA A 721 9.64 -61.28 -13.87
CA ALA A 721 9.48 -62.61 -14.46
C ALA A 721 10.44 -63.64 -13.86
N ALA A 722 11.72 -63.26 -13.63
CA ALA A 722 12.71 -64.13 -13.00
C ALA A 722 12.34 -64.53 -11.56
N ARG A 723 11.74 -63.60 -10.78
CA ARG A 723 11.28 -63.88 -9.40
C ARG A 723 10.02 -64.75 -9.35
N LEU A 724 9.16 -64.66 -10.35
CA LEU A 724 7.94 -65.49 -10.45
C LEU A 724 8.24 -66.93 -10.90
N LEU A 725 9.35 -67.14 -11.62
CA LEU A 725 9.75 -68.45 -12.15
C LEU A 725 10.83 -69.15 -11.31
N GLY A 726 11.28 -68.55 -10.19
CA GLY A 726 12.25 -69.15 -9.27
C GLY A 726 13.64 -69.41 -9.88
N ALA A 727 13.98 -68.79 -11.00
CA ALA A 727 15.22 -69.05 -11.72
C ALA A 727 16.28 -67.97 -11.44
N ASP A 728 17.50 -68.43 -11.14
CA ASP A 728 18.67 -67.60 -10.92
C ASP A 728 19.05 -66.85 -12.22
N THR A 729 19.23 -65.54 -12.13
CA THR A 729 19.31 -64.60 -13.28
C THR A 729 20.58 -64.74 -14.14
N ALA A 730 21.44 -65.72 -13.85
CA ALA A 730 22.72 -65.90 -14.53
C ALA A 730 22.68 -66.78 -15.80
N LYS A 731 21.53 -67.36 -16.17
CA LYS A 731 21.47 -68.38 -17.25
C LYS A 731 20.44 -68.17 -18.37
N LEU A 732 19.90 -66.96 -18.56
CA LEU A 732 19.07 -66.67 -19.74
C LEU A 732 19.95 -66.08 -20.85
N PRO A 733 20.19 -66.82 -21.97
CA PRO A 733 20.94 -66.27 -23.11
C PRO A 733 20.11 -65.21 -23.83
N ASP A 734 20.74 -64.05 -24.03
CA ASP A 734 20.20 -62.90 -24.73
C ASP A 734 20.22 -63.18 -26.25
N HIS A 735 19.08 -63.59 -26.82
CA HIS A 735 18.92 -63.70 -28.26
C HIS A 735 18.54 -62.33 -28.84
N THR A 736 19.53 -61.45 -28.99
CA THR A 736 19.40 -60.21 -29.77
C THR A 736 20.47 -60.14 -30.85
N HIS A 737 20.27 -60.87 -31.95
CA HIS A 737 20.90 -60.53 -33.23
C HIS A 737 20.02 -60.89 -34.43
N HIS A 738 19.58 -59.83 -35.15
CA HIS A 738 19.46 -59.64 -36.61
C HIS A 738 18.45 -58.50 -36.87
N GLN A 739 18.90 -57.26 -37.06
CA GLN A 739 19.22 -56.64 -38.36
C GLN A 739 18.21 -56.98 -39.49
N GLN A 740 17.37 -56.01 -39.85
CA GLN A 740 17.30 -55.39 -41.19
C GLN A 740 16.04 -54.50 -41.29
N ILE A 741 16.22 -53.18 -41.18
CA ILE A 741 15.27 -52.23 -41.80
C ILE A 741 15.98 -51.73 -43.04
N VAL A 742 15.51 -52.23 -44.18
CA VAL A 742 15.90 -51.78 -45.51
C VAL A 742 15.48 -50.32 -45.67
N CYS A 743 16.45 -49.49 -46.04
CA CYS A 743 16.23 -48.13 -46.52
C CYS A 743 15.41 -48.16 -47.80
N ILE A 744 14.32 -47.39 -47.87
CA ILE A 744 13.84 -46.84 -49.14
C ILE A 744 13.45 -45.37 -48.92
N ARG A 745 14.21 -44.48 -49.57
CA ARG A 745 13.69 -43.27 -50.24
C ARG A 745 13.77 -43.56 -51.75
N PRO A 746 12.99 -42.90 -52.62
CA PRO A 746 11.95 -41.89 -52.37
C PRO A 746 10.54 -42.46 -52.25
#